data_AF-A0AAN0KFE0-F1
#
_entry.id   AF-A0AAN0KFE0-F1
#
_cell.length_a   1.000
_cell.length_b   1.000
_cell.length_c   1.000
_cell.angle_alpha   90.00
_cell.angle_beta   90.00
_cell.angle_gamma   90.00
#
_symmetry.space_group_name_H-M   'P 1'
#
loop_
_entity.id
_entity.type
_entity.pdbx_description
1 polymer ?
#
loop_
_entity_poly.entity_id
_entity_poly.type
_entity_poly.pdbx_seq_one_letter_code
_entity_poly.pdbx_strand_id
1 'polypeptide(L)'
;MNPGNPTNPTNPEEPETPTPPAVKVGIIDSGLASGRSEFNYNNVSFRSFSDGGSQVNDNLGVSGHGTLVALTLAGLATKVYSGGIAPDSELYIAQASKNNSFDYLKTSASVDWLLNSGVQIINMSYSSDERLVTDEDFKKAQTENQYKLIYNDLRKIVDSEALSVVATGNNDSAIPSPDTQVPLIFNDPSLQKGILAATGYAPGEESSEGVLRSDGTTRPSDLFIFNACGKVAAYCMAAPGYVDSPAENGDTTERSYGTSFAAPRISGAASLVKGTYPWMTGYNLQQTLLTTATYHTDAHSMITSGYAKDDQGNFLYDEDGNAIWQRTETKIADTANGRPFNDTFGWGDLNIDKALKGPAMFYADDFTARLTAGDYTFANNISGEHGLIVTGADNADGILRLTGNNTYKGDTKITANSLFVDGSIAGDAAVSGTGTLAGKGRIGGNVSNTGTVATTAQGGLTVAGNYTQGSNGLLNVTLSNPLTVAGRASLDGTLRVGLPSETYVVKTQETLLHSNQGVSGTFKTTDLGLFLTGDLTYGANDVTGAFSRLNTVDAVTNSGLHSAAQLQTAANVESALQVADRWSALTTTTAQQSSVLAKAAAFQQLGSASAAATALDSLSGQAHASSNAILFNSLDYQNQLLNNRLDLLADGKDYGLWIETGKLRGDLQQSGYLGSHYDITLTAIGADTDFDTPGLRAGVAYTNSQIKADYQGSGGNSENKLQGVMTYARYNLTPEWYVQGNLSYQHGRDKLKRSILLDDVEAVSSSTSSDGWQGLVKTGYELALNDVFSVQPYTGLKYSYLSTGGFTDTGSEFGLTGEGDDYSRTVGLTGVNLRALLQWEKGWWSSVSVNGEYQHAFSNPSLDVAARWSGLGREGERLDIPGIRLDKDSQWAGVRLDIGKAADARFFLRADKHFADRGNEEVLRGGVDVSF
;
A
#
# COMPACT_ATOMS: atom_id res chain seq x y z
N MET A 1 2.37 -4.03 -48.64
CA MET A 1 1.82 -4.25 -47.28
C MET A 1 1.35 -2.89 -46.79
N ASN A 2 0.07 -2.76 -46.45
CA ASN A 2 -0.57 -1.51 -46.07
C ASN A 2 -0.13 -1.13 -44.64
N PRO A 3 0.28 0.12 -44.34
CA PRO A 3 0.64 0.53 -43.00
C PRO A 3 -0.62 0.64 -42.11
N GLY A 4 -0.61 -0.06 -40.98
CA GLY A 4 -1.72 -0.10 -40.03
C GLY A 4 -1.93 1.23 -39.29
N ASN A 5 -3.19 1.54 -39.00
CA ASN A 5 -3.60 2.67 -38.19
C ASN A 5 -3.04 2.59 -36.76
N PRO A 6 -2.66 3.72 -36.15
CA PRO A 6 -2.25 3.79 -34.75
C PRO A 6 -3.44 3.48 -33.84
N THR A 7 -3.24 2.58 -32.88
CA THR A 7 -4.19 2.29 -31.79
C THR A 7 -4.25 3.45 -30.82
N ASN A 8 -5.46 3.90 -30.49
CA ASN A 8 -5.72 4.89 -29.44
C ASN A 8 -5.10 4.42 -28.11
N PRO A 9 -4.45 5.30 -27.33
CA PRO A 9 -3.97 4.98 -26.00
C PRO A 9 -5.17 4.61 -25.12
N THR A 10 -5.09 3.44 -24.47
CA THR A 10 -6.01 3.03 -23.41
C THR A 10 -5.94 4.07 -22.29
N ASN A 11 -7.10 4.60 -21.91
CA ASN A 11 -7.25 5.41 -20.71
C ASN A 11 -6.67 4.61 -19.53
N PRO A 12 -5.88 5.23 -18.61
CA PRO A 12 -5.45 4.54 -17.40
C PRO A 12 -6.69 4.02 -16.67
N GLU A 13 -6.70 2.74 -16.32
CA GLU A 13 -7.70 2.22 -15.38
C GLU A 13 -7.54 3.01 -14.08
N GLU A 14 -8.66 3.58 -13.63
CA GLU A 14 -8.77 4.16 -12.30
C GLU A 14 -8.34 3.09 -11.27
N PRO A 15 -7.50 3.41 -10.28
CA PRO A 15 -7.03 2.42 -9.32
C PRO A 15 -8.24 1.74 -8.67
N GLU A 16 -8.39 0.43 -8.85
CA GLU A 16 -9.44 -0.32 -8.17
C GLU A 16 -9.29 -0.09 -6.67
N THR A 17 -10.33 0.49 -6.06
CA THR A 17 -10.40 0.63 -4.62
C THR A 17 -10.37 -0.79 -4.05
N PRO A 18 -9.44 -1.15 -3.14
CA PRO A 18 -9.36 -2.50 -2.60
C PRO A 18 -10.71 -2.91 -2.03
N THR A 19 -11.35 -3.93 -2.61
CA THR A 19 -12.62 -4.45 -2.10
C THR A 19 -12.37 -4.98 -0.68
N PRO A 20 -13.06 -4.46 0.36
CA PRO A 20 -12.90 -4.98 1.72
C PRO A 20 -13.21 -6.48 1.75
N PRO A 21 -12.51 -7.28 2.58
CA PRO A 21 -12.83 -8.70 2.72
C PRO A 21 -14.28 -8.88 3.19
N ALA A 22 -14.96 -9.89 2.65
CA ALA A 22 -16.35 -10.19 2.96
C ALA A 22 -16.55 -10.46 4.46
N VAL A 23 -17.61 -9.87 5.05
CA VAL A 23 -17.92 -10.01 6.47
C VAL A 23 -18.68 -11.32 6.71
N LYS A 24 -18.24 -12.08 7.72
CA LYS A 24 -18.87 -13.34 8.13
C LYS A 24 -20.09 -13.09 9.01
N VAL A 25 -21.24 -13.61 8.60
CA VAL A 25 -22.52 -13.49 9.32
C VAL A 25 -23.13 -14.87 9.55
N GLY A 26 -23.41 -15.17 10.81
CA GLY A 26 -24.02 -16.42 11.25
C GLY A 26 -25.54 -16.34 11.25
N ILE A 27 -26.21 -17.41 10.84
CA ILE A 27 -27.67 -17.55 10.94
C ILE A 27 -27.96 -18.88 11.65
N ILE A 28 -28.66 -18.82 12.78
CA ILE A 28 -29.15 -20.01 13.49
C ILE A 28 -30.64 -20.16 13.19
N ASP A 29 -31.02 -21.15 12.36
CA ASP A 29 -32.40 -21.30 11.89
C ASP A 29 -32.74 -22.75 11.42
N SER A 30 -33.78 -22.92 10.58
CA SER A 30 -34.22 -24.19 9.98
C SER A 30 -33.35 -24.68 8.83
N GLY A 31 -32.42 -23.87 8.34
CA GLY A 31 -31.43 -24.21 7.32
C GLY A 31 -31.41 -23.26 6.14
N LEU A 32 -30.90 -23.73 5.00
CA LEU A 32 -30.84 -22.98 3.75
C LEU A 32 -31.13 -23.93 2.58
N ALA A 33 -32.12 -23.60 1.76
CA ALA A 33 -32.48 -24.39 0.59
C ALA A 33 -31.35 -24.42 -0.44
N SER A 34 -31.17 -25.57 -1.12
CA SER A 34 -30.24 -25.72 -2.24
C SER A 34 -30.85 -25.26 -3.57
N GLY A 35 -30.02 -24.80 -4.51
CA GLY A 35 -30.43 -24.57 -5.90
C GLY A 35 -31.23 -23.28 -6.16
N ARG A 36 -31.22 -22.32 -5.23
CA ARG A 36 -31.82 -21.00 -5.43
C ARG A 36 -30.82 -20.05 -6.09
N SER A 37 -31.25 -19.40 -7.16
CA SER A 37 -30.43 -18.41 -7.91
C SER A 37 -30.09 -17.15 -7.10
N GLU A 38 -30.83 -16.90 -6.04
CA GLU A 38 -30.75 -15.75 -5.17
C GLU A 38 -29.62 -15.87 -4.13
N PHE A 39 -28.82 -16.94 -4.16
CA PHE A 39 -27.68 -17.11 -3.26
C PHE A 39 -26.40 -17.40 -4.02
N ASN A 40 -25.31 -16.75 -3.58
CA ASN A 40 -23.97 -17.15 -3.94
C ASN A 40 -23.50 -18.27 -3.00
N TYR A 41 -23.73 -19.53 -3.38
CA TYR A 41 -23.35 -20.69 -2.55
C TYR A 41 -21.84 -20.83 -2.32
N ASN A 42 -20.99 -20.15 -3.10
CA ASN A 42 -19.54 -20.15 -2.84
C ASN A 42 -19.18 -19.41 -1.53
N ASN A 43 -20.06 -18.50 -1.08
CA ASN A 43 -19.89 -17.73 0.15
C ASN A 43 -20.71 -18.32 1.31
N VAL A 44 -21.15 -19.58 1.20
CA VAL A 44 -21.98 -20.25 2.21
C VAL A 44 -21.21 -21.38 2.87
N SER A 45 -21.07 -21.30 4.19
CA SER A 45 -20.69 -22.39 5.08
C SER A 45 -21.94 -22.93 5.78
N PHE A 46 -22.18 -24.24 5.75
CA PHE A 46 -23.37 -24.86 6.34
C PHE A 46 -23.03 -25.99 7.29
N ARG A 47 -23.76 -26.06 8.41
CA ARG A 47 -23.72 -27.20 9.34
C ARG A 47 -25.09 -27.48 9.95
N SER A 48 -25.50 -28.75 9.92
CA SER A 48 -26.71 -29.22 10.61
C SER A 48 -26.37 -29.81 11.97
N PHE A 49 -26.91 -29.19 13.02
CA PHE A 49 -26.93 -29.70 14.40
C PHE A 49 -28.20 -30.50 14.68
N SER A 50 -29.22 -30.36 13.81
CA SER A 50 -30.47 -31.11 13.90
C SER A 50 -30.32 -32.58 13.50
N ASP A 51 -29.81 -32.84 12.30
CA ASP A 51 -29.80 -34.18 11.67
C ASP A 51 -28.38 -34.68 11.31
N GLY A 52 -27.32 -33.90 11.59
CA GLY A 52 -25.92 -34.32 11.45
C GLY A 52 -25.43 -34.41 9.99
N GLY A 53 -25.18 -33.25 9.37
CA GLY A 53 -24.70 -33.15 7.98
C GLY A 53 -24.14 -31.76 7.62
N SER A 54 -23.49 -31.66 6.46
CA SER A 54 -22.85 -30.41 5.96
C SER A 54 -23.37 -29.94 4.60
N GLN A 55 -24.37 -30.62 4.04
CA GLN A 55 -25.00 -30.22 2.78
C GLN A 55 -26.14 -29.25 3.07
N VAL A 56 -26.20 -28.14 2.31
CA VAL A 56 -27.27 -27.15 2.44
C VAL A 56 -28.64 -27.81 2.25
N ASN A 57 -29.45 -27.70 3.28
CA ASN A 57 -30.84 -28.17 3.29
C ASN A 57 -31.63 -27.33 4.27
N ASP A 58 -32.81 -26.87 3.87
CA ASP A 58 -33.79 -26.29 4.78
C ASP A 58 -34.87 -27.34 5.04
N ASN A 59 -35.08 -27.69 6.32
CA ASN A 59 -36.00 -28.76 6.68
C ASN A 59 -37.48 -28.39 6.56
N LEU A 60 -37.77 -27.15 6.12
CA LEU A 60 -39.10 -26.67 5.74
C LEU A 60 -39.26 -26.49 4.21
N GLY A 61 -38.29 -26.93 3.41
CA GLY A 61 -38.35 -26.86 1.95
C GLY A 61 -37.79 -25.55 1.38
N VAL A 62 -38.07 -25.27 0.10
CA VAL A 62 -37.39 -24.20 -0.64
C VAL A 62 -37.74 -22.78 -0.18
N SER A 63 -38.90 -22.60 0.44
CA SER A 63 -39.33 -21.36 1.11
C SER A 63 -39.36 -21.53 2.63
N GLY A 64 -38.50 -22.41 3.15
CA GLY A 64 -38.34 -22.60 4.59
C GLY A 64 -37.92 -21.33 5.31
N HIS A 65 -38.23 -21.28 6.61
CA HIS A 65 -38.04 -20.06 7.41
C HIS A 65 -36.59 -19.55 7.35
N GLY A 66 -35.60 -20.42 7.56
CA GLY A 66 -34.19 -20.08 7.50
C GLY A 66 -33.74 -19.59 6.12
N THR A 67 -34.31 -20.14 5.06
CA THR A 67 -34.07 -19.66 3.69
C THR A 67 -34.58 -18.23 3.50
N LEU A 68 -35.78 -17.89 3.97
CA LEU A 68 -36.32 -16.53 3.87
C LEU A 68 -35.55 -15.52 4.73
N VAL A 69 -35.09 -15.95 5.91
CA VAL A 69 -34.20 -15.17 6.77
C VAL A 69 -32.87 -14.87 6.06
N ALA A 70 -32.25 -15.89 5.47
CA ALA A 70 -31.02 -15.73 4.69
C ALA A 70 -31.22 -14.85 3.45
N LEU A 71 -32.36 -14.95 2.76
CA LEU A 71 -32.70 -14.08 1.63
C LEU A 71 -32.77 -12.63 2.06
N THR A 72 -33.44 -12.35 3.19
CA THR A 72 -33.58 -11.00 3.74
C THR A 72 -32.23 -10.37 4.08
N LEU A 73 -31.28 -11.19 4.55
CA LEU A 73 -29.95 -10.74 4.93
C LEU A 73 -29.03 -10.55 3.72
N ALA A 74 -28.84 -11.57 2.89
CA ALA A 74 -27.80 -11.60 1.85
C ALA A 74 -28.28 -12.16 0.50
N GLY A 75 -29.59 -12.16 0.24
CA GLY A 75 -30.12 -12.58 -1.05
C GLY A 75 -29.65 -11.66 -2.18
N LEU A 76 -29.27 -12.24 -3.31
CA LEU A 76 -28.94 -11.50 -4.54
C LEU A 76 -30.22 -10.92 -5.15
N ALA A 77 -30.11 -9.68 -5.63
CA ALA A 77 -31.21 -9.04 -6.35
C ALA A 77 -31.54 -9.82 -7.64
N THR A 78 -32.82 -9.91 -7.94
CA THR A 78 -33.35 -10.50 -9.18
C THR A 78 -34.28 -9.49 -9.87
N LYS A 79 -34.91 -9.88 -10.98
CA LYS A 79 -35.91 -9.03 -11.65
C LYS A 79 -37.11 -8.70 -10.75
N VAL A 80 -37.45 -9.58 -9.81
CA VAL A 80 -38.66 -9.49 -8.98
C VAL A 80 -38.37 -9.31 -7.49
N TYR A 81 -37.11 -9.49 -7.06
CA TYR A 81 -36.66 -9.32 -5.69
C TYR A 81 -35.57 -8.26 -5.59
N SER A 82 -35.73 -7.31 -4.67
CA SER A 82 -34.80 -6.18 -4.50
C SER A 82 -33.42 -6.57 -3.97
N GLY A 83 -33.25 -7.81 -3.52
CA GLY A 83 -32.06 -8.26 -2.80
C GLY A 83 -32.20 -8.09 -1.29
N GLY A 84 -31.35 -8.81 -0.56
CA GLY A 84 -31.15 -8.65 0.87
C GLY A 84 -30.30 -7.42 1.19
N ILE A 85 -30.13 -7.13 2.48
CA ILE A 85 -29.40 -5.94 2.93
C ILE A 85 -27.90 -5.99 2.61
N ALA A 86 -27.26 -7.13 2.77
CA ALA A 86 -25.81 -7.31 2.67
C ALA A 86 -25.45 -8.54 1.81
N PRO A 87 -25.72 -8.51 0.49
CA PRO A 87 -25.56 -9.64 -0.43
C PRO A 87 -24.12 -10.18 -0.52
N ASP A 88 -23.11 -9.35 -0.22
CA ASP A 88 -21.70 -9.74 -0.28
C ASP A 88 -21.18 -10.42 1.01
N SER A 89 -22.05 -10.65 2.01
CA SER A 89 -21.66 -11.31 3.26
C SER A 89 -21.35 -12.79 3.05
N GLU A 90 -20.37 -13.32 3.79
CA GLU A 90 -20.15 -14.76 3.93
C GLU A 90 -21.14 -15.34 4.94
N LEU A 91 -22.04 -16.21 4.50
CA LEU A 91 -23.07 -16.80 5.35
C LEU A 91 -22.57 -18.07 6.04
N TYR A 92 -22.71 -18.11 7.36
CA TYR A 92 -22.49 -19.31 8.18
C TYR A 92 -23.84 -19.80 8.72
N ILE A 93 -24.43 -20.77 8.04
CA ILE A 93 -25.77 -21.29 8.35
C ILE A 93 -25.66 -22.48 9.31
N ALA A 94 -26.17 -22.29 10.52
CA ALA A 94 -26.34 -23.34 11.51
C ALA A 94 -27.79 -23.79 11.56
N GLN A 95 -28.09 -24.98 11.02
CA GLN A 95 -29.41 -25.57 11.14
C GLN A 95 -29.58 -26.20 12.53
N ALA A 96 -30.38 -25.56 13.38
CA ALA A 96 -30.57 -25.95 14.78
C ALA A 96 -32.02 -26.27 15.15
N SER A 97 -32.99 -25.98 14.28
CA SER A 97 -34.40 -26.29 14.51
C SER A 97 -34.86 -27.53 13.73
N LYS A 98 -35.99 -28.10 14.13
CA LYS A 98 -36.77 -29.11 13.37
C LYS A 98 -38.23 -28.69 13.37
N ASN A 99 -38.84 -28.52 12.20
CA ASN A 99 -40.18 -27.91 12.06
C ASN A 99 -40.30 -26.56 12.79
N ASN A 100 -39.25 -25.73 12.69
CA ASN A 100 -39.12 -24.46 13.41
C ASN A 100 -39.15 -24.54 14.95
N SER A 101 -38.99 -25.73 15.53
CA SER A 101 -38.80 -25.93 16.97
C SER A 101 -37.32 -26.04 17.29
N PHE A 102 -36.82 -25.17 18.16
CA PHE A 102 -35.40 -25.07 18.51
C PHE A 102 -35.06 -25.86 19.76
N ASP A 103 -33.93 -26.55 19.73
CA ASP A 103 -33.36 -27.24 20.89
C ASP A 103 -32.20 -26.42 21.46
N TYR A 104 -32.30 -26.02 22.73
CA TYR A 104 -31.30 -25.15 23.37
C TYR A 104 -29.87 -25.72 23.37
N LEU A 105 -29.69 -27.04 23.43
CA LEU A 105 -28.35 -27.66 23.36
C LEU A 105 -27.79 -27.58 21.94
N LYS A 106 -28.64 -27.75 20.91
CA LYS A 106 -28.24 -27.61 19.50
C LYS A 106 -27.95 -26.16 19.13
N THR A 107 -28.73 -25.22 19.66
CA THR A 107 -28.50 -23.78 19.55
C THR A 107 -27.16 -23.38 20.19
N SER A 108 -26.88 -23.85 21.41
CA SER A 108 -25.60 -23.56 22.08
C SER A 108 -24.40 -24.12 21.31
N ALA A 109 -24.50 -25.34 20.77
CA ALA A 109 -23.47 -25.91 19.90
C ALA A 109 -23.30 -25.13 18.59
N SER A 110 -24.37 -24.51 18.09
CA SER A 110 -24.34 -23.64 16.91
C SER A 110 -23.59 -22.34 17.19
N VAL A 111 -23.83 -21.69 18.34
CA VAL A 111 -23.08 -20.51 18.80
C VAL A 111 -21.59 -20.84 18.88
N ASP A 112 -21.23 -21.96 19.50
CA ASP A 112 -19.83 -22.40 19.60
C ASP A 112 -19.18 -22.56 18.21
N TRP A 113 -19.88 -23.16 17.26
CA TRP A 113 -19.35 -23.32 15.90
C TRP A 113 -19.18 -21.98 15.16
N LEU A 114 -20.14 -21.07 15.29
CA LEU A 114 -20.09 -19.74 14.67
C LEU A 114 -18.91 -18.92 15.22
N LEU A 115 -18.78 -18.83 16.54
CA LEU A 115 -17.68 -18.09 17.17
C LEU A 115 -16.31 -18.70 16.83
N ASN A 116 -16.19 -20.03 16.86
CA ASN A 116 -14.97 -20.73 16.44
C ASN A 116 -14.64 -20.55 14.95
N SER A 117 -15.62 -20.17 14.13
CA SER A 117 -15.43 -19.86 12.70
C SER A 117 -15.07 -18.39 12.45
N GLY A 118 -14.95 -17.58 13.51
CA GLY A 118 -14.65 -16.15 13.45
C GLY A 118 -15.87 -15.29 13.07
N VAL A 119 -17.09 -15.80 13.23
CA VAL A 119 -18.32 -15.02 13.00
C VAL A 119 -18.50 -14.02 14.13
N GLN A 120 -18.70 -12.74 13.79
CA GLN A 120 -18.89 -11.66 14.76
C GLN A 120 -20.31 -11.08 14.77
N ILE A 121 -21.18 -11.48 13.85
CA ILE A 121 -22.58 -11.09 13.79
C ILE A 121 -23.42 -12.36 13.68
N ILE A 122 -24.30 -12.60 14.63
CA ILE A 122 -25.12 -13.82 14.73
C ILE A 122 -26.59 -13.44 14.72
N ASN A 123 -27.28 -13.78 13.65
CA ASN A 123 -28.72 -13.62 13.54
C ASN A 123 -29.45 -14.81 14.20
N MET A 124 -30.33 -14.50 15.14
CA MET A 124 -31.16 -15.43 15.89
C MET A 124 -32.64 -15.06 15.68
N SER A 125 -33.17 -15.43 14.52
CA SER A 125 -34.55 -15.15 14.08
C SER A 125 -35.59 -16.10 14.70
N TYR A 126 -35.41 -16.49 15.95
CA TYR A 126 -36.33 -17.39 16.66
C TYR A 126 -36.69 -16.82 18.03
N SER A 127 -37.83 -17.26 18.57
CA SER A 127 -38.33 -16.78 19.85
C SER A 127 -39.25 -17.82 20.51
N SER A 128 -39.25 -17.87 21.84
CA SER A 128 -40.26 -18.63 22.60
C SER A 128 -41.64 -17.96 22.63
N ASP A 129 -42.72 -18.74 22.74
CA ASP A 129 -44.08 -18.26 23.02
C ASP A 129 -44.28 -17.87 24.50
N GLU A 130 -43.37 -18.29 25.40
CA GLU A 130 -43.41 -17.99 26.83
C GLU A 130 -43.26 -16.48 27.10
N ARG A 131 -43.98 -15.93 28.08
CA ARG A 131 -43.80 -14.54 28.54
C ARG A 131 -43.56 -14.49 30.04
N LEU A 132 -42.40 -13.96 30.41
CA LEU A 132 -42.04 -13.70 31.80
C LEU A 132 -42.50 -12.28 32.14
N VAL A 133 -43.48 -12.16 33.04
CA VAL A 133 -44.17 -10.89 33.33
C VAL A 133 -43.71 -10.31 34.66
N THR A 134 -43.50 -11.17 35.64
CA THR A 134 -43.23 -10.82 37.04
C THR A 134 -41.79 -11.11 37.46
N ASP A 135 -41.35 -10.48 38.55
CA ASP A 135 -40.03 -10.76 39.14
C ASP A 135 -39.91 -12.22 39.65
N GLU A 136 -41.05 -12.86 39.98
CA GLU A 136 -41.09 -14.27 40.35
C GLU A 136 -40.83 -15.18 39.13
N ASP A 137 -41.36 -14.82 37.97
CA ASP A 137 -41.08 -15.51 36.70
C ASP A 137 -39.59 -15.45 36.36
N PHE A 138 -38.94 -14.29 36.54
CA PHE A 138 -37.49 -14.15 36.36
C PHE A 138 -36.70 -15.03 37.33
N LYS A 139 -37.06 -15.05 38.62
CA LYS A 139 -36.38 -15.91 39.61
C LYS A 139 -36.52 -17.39 39.27
N LYS A 140 -37.68 -17.81 38.76
CA LYS A 140 -37.89 -19.18 38.28
C LYS A 140 -36.99 -19.46 37.08
N ALA A 141 -37.01 -18.59 36.07
CA ALA A 141 -36.22 -18.70 34.85
C ALA A 141 -34.71 -18.83 35.13
N GLN A 142 -34.17 -18.11 36.12
CA GLN A 142 -32.76 -18.21 36.54
C GLN A 142 -32.34 -19.65 36.92
N THR A 143 -33.27 -20.49 37.37
CA THR A 143 -32.98 -21.86 37.81
C THR A 143 -33.08 -22.88 36.68
N GLU A 144 -33.77 -22.54 35.59
CA GLU A 144 -34.05 -23.44 34.47
C GLU A 144 -32.83 -23.59 33.55
N ASN A 145 -32.62 -24.80 33.04
CA ASN A 145 -31.42 -25.13 32.29
C ASN A 145 -31.32 -24.37 30.95
N GLN A 146 -32.45 -24.13 30.29
CA GLN A 146 -32.53 -23.40 29.03
C GLN A 146 -31.98 -21.98 29.13
N TYR A 147 -32.43 -21.21 30.12
CA TYR A 147 -31.96 -19.83 30.31
C TYR A 147 -30.51 -19.75 30.76
N LYS A 148 -30.02 -20.76 31.50
CA LYS A 148 -28.58 -20.90 31.81
C LYS A 148 -27.72 -21.14 30.57
N LEU A 149 -28.22 -21.90 29.59
CA LEU A 149 -27.52 -22.11 28.33
C LEU A 149 -27.43 -20.79 27.54
N ILE A 150 -28.54 -20.07 27.37
CA ILE A 150 -28.54 -18.78 26.66
C ILE A 150 -27.66 -17.76 27.39
N TYR A 151 -27.69 -17.71 28.72
CA TYR A 151 -26.77 -16.89 29.52
C TYR A 151 -25.30 -17.18 29.20
N ASN A 152 -24.92 -18.46 29.17
CA ASN A 152 -23.55 -18.86 28.84
C ASN A 152 -23.18 -18.53 27.38
N ASP A 153 -24.11 -18.73 26.44
CA ASP A 153 -23.89 -18.39 25.04
C ASP A 153 -23.68 -16.89 24.85
N LEU A 154 -24.50 -16.05 25.50
CA LEU A 154 -24.36 -14.60 25.45
C LEU A 154 -23.06 -14.13 26.10
N ARG A 155 -22.59 -14.78 27.17
CA ARG A 155 -21.24 -14.52 27.72
C ARG A 155 -20.15 -14.82 26.70
N LYS A 156 -20.19 -15.97 26.02
CA LYS A 156 -19.22 -16.31 24.97
C LYS A 156 -19.24 -15.29 23.82
N ILE A 157 -20.43 -14.81 23.45
CA ILE A 157 -20.61 -13.79 22.40
C ILE A 157 -19.96 -12.46 22.82
N VAL A 158 -20.20 -12.00 24.05
CA VAL A 158 -19.56 -10.80 24.61
C VAL A 158 -18.04 -10.97 24.70
N ASP A 159 -17.56 -12.11 25.21
CA ASP A 159 -16.13 -12.42 25.35
C ASP A 159 -15.42 -12.50 23.98
N SER A 160 -16.16 -12.86 22.93
CA SER A 160 -15.68 -12.89 21.54
C SER A 160 -15.82 -11.55 20.81
N GLU A 161 -16.25 -10.50 21.52
CA GLU A 161 -16.55 -9.19 20.95
C GLU A 161 -17.52 -9.27 19.75
N ALA A 162 -18.49 -10.18 19.80
CA ALA A 162 -19.48 -10.44 18.76
C ALA A 162 -20.86 -9.85 19.13
N LEU A 163 -21.76 -9.78 18.16
CA LEU A 163 -23.14 -9.29 18.31
C LEU A 163 -24.14 -10.37 17.95
N SER A 164 -25.06 -10.68 18.87
CA SER A 164 -26.28 -11.43 18.56
C SER A 164 -27.44 -10.47 18.27
N VAL A 165 -28.22 -10.77 17.23
CA VAL A 165 -29.45 -10.04 16.90
C VAL A 165 -30.61 -11.01 17.10
N VAL A 166 -31.49 -10.71 18.06
CA VAL A 166 -32.48 -11.67 18.58
C VAL A 166 -33.89 -11.13 18.40
N ALA A 167 -34.78 -11.92 17.77
CA ALA A 167 -36.15 -11.51 17.52
C ALA A 167 -36.99 -11.39 18.81
N THR A 168 -37.81 -10.34 18.93
CA THR A 168 -38.69 -10.16 20.10
C THR A 168 -39.89 -11.11 20.11
N GLY A 169 -40.28 -11.70 18.97
CA GLY A 169 -41.39 -12.65 18.82
C GLY A 169 -42.68 -12.03 18.24
N ASN A 170 -43.72 -12.86 18.01
CA ASN A 170 -44.89 -12.50 17.17
C ASN A 170 -46.25 -12.81 17.83
N ASN A 171 -46.39 -12.56 19.13
CA ASN A 171 -47.59 -12.93 19.90
C ASN A 171 -48.43 -11.69 20.24
N ASP A 172 -48.28 -10.59 19.49
CA ASP A 172 -49.00 -9.34 19.73
C ASP A 172 -48.86 -8.83 21.18
N SER A 173 -47.70 -9.08 21.82
CA SER A 173 -47.48 -8.83 23.25
C SER A 173 -46.68 -7.55 23.53
N ALA A 174 -46.99 -6.89 24.64
CA ALA A 174 -46.17 -5.78 25.16
C ALA A 174 -44.81 -6.27 25.73
N ILE A 175 -44.66 -7.59 25.90
CA ILE A 175 -43.51 -8.23 26.52
C ILE A 175 -42.73 -8.99 25.46
N PRO A 176 -41.42 -8.75 25.32
CA PRO A 176 -40.59 -9.46 24.36
C PRO A 176 -40.33 -10.90 24.81
N SER A 177 -39.85 -11.74 23.90
CA SER A 177 -39.46 -13.12 24.19
C SER A 177 -38.41 -13.18 25.31
N PRO A 178 -38.45 -14.20 26.18
CA PRO A 178 -37.45 -14.39 27.24
C PRO A 178 -36.02 -14.48 26.74
N ASP A 179 -35.81 -14.92 25.50
CA ASP A 179 -34.51 -14.99 24.82
C ASP A 179 -33.81 -13.62 24.76
N THR A 180 -34.57 -12.54 24.59
CA THR A 180 -34.05 -11.15 24.62
C THR A 180 -33.88 -10.58 26.04
N GLN A 181 -34.52 -11.20 27.04
CA GLN A 181 -34.58 -10.72 28.41
C GLN A 181 -33.48 -11.29 29.29
N VAL A 182 -32.58 -12.14 28.78
CA VAL A 182 -31.51 -12.79 29.55
C VAL A 182 -30.67 -11.84 30.40
N PRO A 183 -30.24 -10.65 29.91
CA PRO A 183 -29.57 -9.66 30.77
C PRO A 183 -30.39 -9.25 32.00
N LEU A 184 -31.72 -9.14 31.86
CA LEU A 184 -32.65 -8.82 32.94
C LEU A 184 -32.94 -10.03 33.84
N ILE A 185 -33.14 -11.22 33.25
CA ILE A 185 -33.39 -12.47 33.99
C ILE A 185 -32.25 -12.73 34.97
N PHE A 186 -30.99 -12.58 34.55
CA PHE A 186 -29.82 -12.84 35.41
C PHE A 186 -29.28 -11.59 36.13
N ASN A 187 -29.89 -10.42 35.91
CA ASN A 187 -29.42 -9.14 36.44
C ASN A 187 -27.93 -8.88 36.14
N ASP A 188 -27.53 -9.12 34.88
CA ASP A 188 -26.17 -8.99 34.39
C ASP A 188 -26.14 -8.02 33.20
N PRO A 189 -25.95 -6.71 33.45
CA PRO A 189 -25.98 -5.70 32.39
C PRO A 189 -24.79 -5.80 31.43
N SER A 190 -23.72 -6.52 31.80
CA SER A 190 -22.56 -6.72 30.91
C SER A 190 -22.94 -7.48 29.64
N LEU A 191 -23.97 -8.33 29.73
CA LEU A 191 -24.50 -9.09 28.61
C LEU A 191 -25.16 -8.23 27.54
N GLN A 192 -25.62 -7.03 27.89
CA GLN A 192 -26.21 -6.10 26.92
C GLN A 192 -25.22 -5.75 25.81
N LYS A 193 -23.90 -5.87 26.04
CA LYS A 193 -22.88 -5.56 25.05
C LYS A 193 -22.85 -6.51 23.84
N GLY A 194 -23.48 -7.69 23.97
CA GLY A 194 -23.48 -8.73 22.94
C GLY A 194 -24.85 -9.05 22.35
N ILE A 195 -25.90 -8.30 22.68
CA ILE A 195 -27.28 -8.60 22.26
C ILE A 195 -28.03 -7.36 21.76
N LEU A 196 -28.63 -7.44 20.58
CA LEU A 196 -29.52 -6.43 20.02
C LEU A 196 -30.88 -7.06 19.74
N ALA A 197 -31.89 -6.66 20.51
CA ALA A 197 -33.25 -7.14 20.31
C ALA A 197 -33.87 -6.48 19.06
N ALA A 198 -34.57 -7.27 18.25
CA ALA A 198 -35.15 -6.86 16.99
C ALA A 198 -36.67 -6.99 17.05
N THR A 199 -37.36 -5.84 17.11
CA THR A 199 -38.81 -5.78 16.90
C THR A 199 -39.13 -5.44 15.45
N GLY A 200 -40.38 -5.69 15.05
CA GLY A 200 -40.89 -5.48 13.71
C GLY A 200 -41.84 -4.28 13.66
N TYR A 201 -41.95 -3.68 12.49
CA TYR A 201 -43.11 -2.87 12.11
C TYR A 201 -43.58 -3.20 10.68
N ALA A 202 -44.84 -2.94 10.39
CA ALA A 202 -45.46 -3.14 9.08
C ALA A 202 -45.98 -1.79 8.55
N PRO A 203 -45.26 -1.16 7.59
CA PRO A 203 -45.69 0.11 7.01
C PRO A 203 -46.98 -0.08 6.21
N GLY A 204 -47.91 0.87 6.35
CA GLY A 204 -49.24 0.83 5.72
C GLY A 204 -50.37 0.26 6.58
N GLU A 205 -50.07 -0.29 7.75
CA GLU A 205 -51.05 -0.47 8.85
C GLU A 205 -51.18 0.81 9.70
N GLU A 206 -50.48 1.89 9.31
CA GLU A 206 -50.45 3.19 10.00
C GLU A 206 -51.85 3.83 10.06
N SER A 207 -52.53 3.61 11.18
CA SER A 207 -53.60 4.48 11.66
C SER A 207 -53.04 5.32 12.81
N SER A 208 -53.50 6.57 12.95
CA SER A 208 -53.30 7.32 14.20
C SER A 208 -54.01 6.68 15.40
N GLU A 209 -54.73 5.57 15.18
CA GLU A 209 -55.53 4.85 16.14
C GLU A 209 -54.79 3.59 16.60
N GLY A 210 -54.52 3.50 17.90
CA GLY A 210 -53.99 2.29 18.51
C GLY A 210 -55.02 1.15 18.47
N VAL A 211 -54.52 -0.06 18.31
CA VAL A 211 -55.34 -1.27 18.24
C VAL A 211 -55.32 -1.96 19.59
N LEU A 212 -56.50 -2.38 20.08
CA LEU A 212 -56.60 -3.22 21.29
C LEU A 212 -55.98 -4.59 20.99
N ARG A 213 -54.97 -4.94 21.76
CA ARG A 213 -54.16 -6.14 21.58
C ARG A 213 -54.69 -7.30 22.43
N SER A 214 -54.24 -8.50 22.09
CA SER A 214 -54.66 -9.74 22.76
C SER A 214 -54.37 -9.77 24.27
N ASP A 215 -53.39 -9.00 24.75
CA ASP A 215 -53.04 -8.86 26.16
C ASP A 215 -53.81 -7.74 26.90
N GLY A 216 -54.79 -7.12 26.23
CA GLY A 216 -55.64 -6.07 26.81
C GLY A 216 -55.01 -4.68 26.81
N THR A 217 -53.81 -4.52 26.27
CA THR A 217 -53.17 -3.20 26.07
C THR A 217 -53.48 -2.64 24.69
N THR A 218 -53.39 -1.32 24.52
CA THR A 218 -53.50 -0.68 23.21
C THR A 218 -52.14 -0.19 22.76
N ARG A 219 -51.79 -0.47 21.51
CA ARG A 219 -50.47 -0.16 20.92
C ARG A 219 -50.64 0.35 19.48
N PRO A 220 -49.64 1.08 18.94
CA PRO A 220 -49.61 1.50 17.55
C PRO A 220 -49.94 0.35 16.58
N SER A 221 -50.71 0.63 15.54
CA SER A 221 -51.26 -0.37 14.61
C SER A 221 -50.18 -1.04 13.75
N ASP A 222 -49.15 -0.28 13.39
CA ASP A 222 -47.94 -0.70 12.67
C ASP A 222 -47.04 -1.70 13.43
N LEU A 223 -47.18 -1.84 14.74
CA LEU A 223 -46.62 -2.99 15.48
C LEU A 223 -47.25 -4.33 15.02
N PHE A 224 -48.40 -4.30 14.36
CA PHE A 224 -49.09 -5.43 13.72
C PHE A 224 -49.19 -6.70 14.57
N ILE A 225 -48.36 -7.72 14.35
CA ILE A 225 -48.35 -8.97 15.15
C ILE A 225 -47.10 -9.08 16.04
N PHE A 226 -46.20 -8.11 15.96
CA PHE A 226 -44.87 -8.15 16.55
C PHE A 226 -44.93 -7.84 18.04
N ASN A 227 -44.06 -8.45 18.83
CA ASN A 227 -43.94 -8.07 20.23
C ASN A 227 -43.17 -6.75 20.36
N ALA A 228 -43.63 -5.88 21.26
CA ALA A 228 -42.92 -4.68 21.64
C ALA A 228 -41.55 -4.99 22.27
N CYS A 229 -40.65 -4.02 22.25
CA CYS A 229 -39.36 -4.09 22.95
C CYS A 229 -39.52 -4.20 24.48
N GLY A 230 -40.58 -3.66 25.06
CA GLY A 230 -40.86 -3.67 26.49
C GLY A 230 -39.65 -3.24 27.34
N LYS A 231 -39.36 -4.02 28.40
CA LYS A 231 -38.25 -3.74 29.33
C LYS A 231 -36.86 -3.81 28.69
N VAL A 232 -36.72 -4.33 27.46
CA VAL A 232 -35.41 -4.42 26.76
C VAL A 232 -35.16 -3.25 25.80
N ALA A 233 -36.02 -2.22 25.80
CA ALA A 233 -35.95 -1.08 24.88
C ALA A 233 -34.57 -0.40 24.78
N ALA A 234 -33.77 -0.42 25.84
CA ALA A 234 -32.43 0.16 25.86
C ALA A 234 -31.44 -0.49 24.88
N TYR A 235 -31.66 -1.76 24.51
CA TYR A 235 -30.86 -2.51 23.54
C TYR A 235 -31.74 -3.15 22.46
N CYS A 236 -32.86 -2.49 22.12
CA CYS A 236 -33.81 -2.93 21.11
C CYS A 236 -33.98 -1.89 20.01
N MET A 237 -34.21 -2.34 18.78
CA MET A 237 -34.57 -1.47 17.67
C MET A 237 -35.58 -2.14 16.74
N ALA A 238 -36.24 -1.32 15.93
CA ALA A 238 -37.25 -1.73 14.97
C ALA A 238 -36.67 -1.83 13.56
N ALA A 239 -37.19 -2.77 12.78
CA ALA A 239 -36.99 -2.84 11.34
C ALA A 239 -38.25 -3.42 10.68
N PRO A 240 -38.41 -3.30 9.35
CA PRO A 240 -39.56 -3.92 8.68
C PRO A 240 -39.68 -5.42 9.00
N GLY A 241 -40.81 -5.80 9.60
CA GLY A 241 -41.10 -7.15 10.06
C GLY A 241 -41.70 -8.05 8.98
N TYR A 242 -41.36 -7.85 7.71
CA TYR A 242 -41.89 -8.63 6.59
C TYR A 242 -40.83 -8.88 5.52
N VAL A 243 -41.01 -9.87 4.65
CA VAL A 243 -40.15 -10.07 3.47
C VAL A 243 -41.03 -10.36 2.24
N ASP A 244 -40.68 -9.76 1.10
CA ASP A 244 -41.26 -10.05 -0.21
C ASP A 244 -40.31 -10.97 -0.98
N SER A 245 -40.45 -12.28 -0.80
CA SER A 245 -39.54 -13.27 -1.40
C SER A 245 -40.07 -13.80 -2.74
N PRO A 246 -39.21 -14.18 -3.70
CA PRO A 246 -39.66 -14.85 -4.93
C PRO A 246 -40.46 -16.12 -4.62
N ALA A 247 -41.63 -16.24 -5.24
CA ALA A 247 -42.46 -17.43 -5.18
C ALA A 247 -41.74 -18.64 -5.79
N GLU A 248 -42.00 -19.83 -5.28
CA GLU A 248 -41.45 -21.07 -5.84
C GLU A 248 -41.95 -21.25 -7.29
N ASN A 249 -41.04 -21.18 -8.27
CA ASN A 249 -41.31 -21.33 -9.71
C ASN A 249 -42.23 -20.26 -10.36
N GLY A 250 -42.17 -18.99 -9.90
CA GLY A 250 -42.97 -17.90 -10.48
C GLY A 250 -42.22 -16.58 -10.70
N ASP A 251 -42.84 -15.67 -11.46
CA ASP A 251 -42.36 -14.29 -11.72
C ASP A 251 -42.97 -13.27 -10.72
N THR A 252 -43.44 -13.73 -9.55
CA THR A 252 -44.11 -12.90 -8.52
C THR A 252 -43.43 -13.07 -7.16
N THR A 253 -43.66 -12.14 -6.24
CA THR A 253 -43.24 -12.25 -4.85
C THR A 253 -44.38 -12.69 -3.93
N GLU A 254 -44.02 -13.36 -2.84
CA GLU A 254 -44.89 -13.71 -1.72
C GLU A 254 -44.43 -12.98 -0.48
N ARG A 255 -45.38 -12.42 0.28
CA ARG A 255 -45.10 -11.69 1.52
C ARG A 255 -45.27 -12.58 2.74
N SER A 256 -44.25 -12.62 3.58
CA SER A 256 -44.30 -13.23 4.91
C SER A 256 -44.08 -12.18 6.00
N TYR A 257 -44.71 -12.34 7.17
CA TYR A 257 -44.59 -11.43 8.31
C TYR A 257 -43.96 -12.13 9.52
N GLY A 258 -43.11 -11.42 10.26
CA GLY A 258 -42.47 -11.84 11.50
C GLY A 258 -41.31 -10.93 11.90
N THR A 259 -41.08 -10.77 13.21
CA THR A 259 -39.84 -10.19 13.77
C THR A 259 -38.59 -10.93 13.30
N SER A 260 -38.74 -12.19 12.89
CA SER A 260 -37.75 -12.99 12.17
C SER A 260 -37.20 -12.33 10.91
N PHE A 261 -37.90 -11.36 10.31
CA PHE A 261 -37.44 -10.58 9.15
C PHE A 261 -36.88 -9.20 9.52
N ALA A 262 -37.12 -8.72 10.74
CA ALA A 262 -36.46 -7.53 11.28
C ALA A 262 -35.02 -7.85 11.69
N ALA A 263 -34.81 -8.96 12.40
CA ALA A 263 -33.50 -9.44 12.85
C ALA A 263 -32.44 -9.57 11.72
N PRO A 264 -32.72 -10.19 10.55
CA PRO A 264 -31.75 -10.32 9.47
C PRO A 264 -31.48 -8.98 8.77
N ARG A 265 -32.42 -8.01 8.80
CA ARG A 265 -32.14 -6.66 8.29
C ARG A 265 -31.14 -5.92 9.16
N ILE A 266 -31.33 -5.99 10.46
CA ILE A 266 -30.42 -5.42 11.44
C ILE A 266 -29.05 -6.11 11.37
N SER A 267 -29.02 -7.44 11.25
CA SER A 267 -27.78 -8.21 11.06
C SER A 267 -27.06 -7.85 9.76
N GLY A 268 -27.81 -7.67 8.66
CA GLY A 268 -27.26 -7.20 7.39
C GLY A 268 -26.69 -5.78 7.50
N ALA A 269 -27.37 -4.86 8.17
CA ALA A 269 -26.84 -3.53 8.41
C ALA A 269 -25.59 -3.55 9.29
N ALA A 270 -25.55 -4.38 10.32
CA ALA A 270 -24.34 -4.62 11.12
C ALA A 270 -23.19 -5.10 10.23
N SER A 271 -23.47 -5.97 9.26
CA SER A 271 -22.49 -6.48 8.30
C SER A 271 -21.91 -5.36 7.43
N LEU A 272 -22.75 -4.48 6.88
CA LEU A 272 -22.32 -3.32 6.08
C LEU A 272 -21.46 -2.34 6.90
N VAL A 273 -21.87 -2.04 8.13
CA VAL A 273 -21.10 -1.17 9.04
C VAL A 273 -19.76 -1.82 9.39
N LYS A 274 -19.73 -3.13 9.67
CA LYS A 274 -18.49 -3.87 9.93
C LYS A 274 -17.57 -3.89 8.70
N GLY A 275 -18.12 -3.97 7.49
CA GLY A 275 -17.34 -3.85 6.25
C GLY A 275 -16.69 -2.47 6.08
N THR A 276 -17.38 -1.42 6.53
CA THR A 276 -16.87 -0.03 6.51
C THR A 276 -15.85 0.22 7.63
N TYR A 277 -16.08 -0.37 8.80
CA TYR A 277 -15.24 -0.25 9.99
C TYR A 277 -14.84 -1.64 10.51
N PRO A 278 -13.87 -2.32 9.87
CA PRO A 278 -13.51 -3.72 10.18
C PRO A 278 -13.07 -3.96 11.62
N TRP A 279 -12.60 -2.92 12.31
CA TRP A 279 -12.19 -2.97 13.71
C TRP A 279 -13.34 -2.90 14.72
N MET A 280 -14.58 -2.58 14.30
CA MET A 280 -15.70 -2.45 15.25
C MET A 280 -16.05 -3.80 15.90
N THR A 281 -16.07 -3.82 17.23
CA THR A 281 -16.60 -4.95 18.00
C THR A 281 -18.13 -5.04 17.84
N GLY A 282 -18.73 -6.16 18.25
CA GLY A 282 -20.18 -6.31 18.31
C GLY A 282 -20.86 -5.21 19.11
N TYR A 283 -20.22 -4.73 20.18
CA TYR A 283 -20.72 -3.62 20.97
C TYR A 283 -20.64 -2.28 20.24
N ASN A 284 -19.55 -2.02 19.50
CA ASN A 284 -19.45 -0.83 18.65
C ASN A 284 -20.52 -0.83 17.55
N LEU A 285 -20.79 -2.00 16.95
CA LEU A 285 -21.85 -2.17 15.95
C LEU A 285 -23.23 -1.89 16.57
N GLN A 286 -23.51 -2.45 17.74
CA GLN A 286 -24.76 -2.21 18.46
C GLN A 286 -24.96 -0.71 18.74
N GLN A 287 -23.99 -0.05 19.39
CA GLN A 287 -24.10 1.38 19.69
C GLN A 287 -24.28 2.21 18.42
N THR A 288 -23.56 1.89 17.35
CA THR A 288 -23.69 2.59 16.07
C THR A 288 -25.09 2.45 15.49
N LEU A 289 -25.64 1.23 15.42
CA LEU A 289 -26.98 0.99 14.88
C LEU A 289 -28.07 1.64 15.73
N LEU A 290 -28.02 1.49 17.06
CA LEU A 290 -29.01 2.07 17.97
C LEU A 290 -29.02 3.60 17.88
N THR A 291 -27.84 4.24 17.97
CA THR A 291 -27.75 5.70 18.03
C THR A 291 -28.02 6.39 16.70
N THR A 292 -27.94 5.64 15.59
CA THR A 292 -28.25 6.14 14.26
C THR A 292 -29.68 5.87 13.83
N ALA A 293 -30.44 5.05 14.56
CA ALA A 293 -31.84 4.77 14.30
C ALA A 293 -32.67 6.06 14.10
N THR A 294 -33.69 5.96 13.24
CA THR A 294 -34.69 7.00 13.07
C THR A 294 -35.74 6.82 14.16
N TYR A 295 -35.88 7.82 15.03
CA TYR A 295 -36.84 7.75 16.13
C TYR A 295 -38.25 7.43 15.64
N HIS A 296 -38.86 6.39 16.19
CA HIS A 296 -40.20 5.92 15.86
C HIS A 296 -41.09 6.08 17.09
N THR A 297 -41.97 7.09 17.10
CA THR A 297 -42.89 7.37 18.22
C THR A 297 -43.87 6.22 18.47
N ASP A 298 -44.14 5.90 19.74
CA ASP A 298 -45.21 4.97 20.11
C ASP A 298 -46.48 5.65 20.66
N ALA A 299 -46.50 6.99 20.64
CA ALA A 299 -47.70 7.77 20.89
C ALA A 299 -48.78 7.48 19.86
N HIS A 300 -50.01 7.26 20.31
CA HIS A 300 -51.15 6.93 19.47
C HIS A 300 -52.46 7.41 20.11
N SER A 301 -53.54 7.51 19.33
CA SER A 301 -54.88 7.80 19.85
C SER A 301 -55.67 6.52 20.08
N MET A 302 -56.42 6.44 21.17
CA MET A 302 -57.44 5.41 21.38
C MET A 302 -58.82 5.99 21.13
N ILE A 303 -59.61 5.36 20.26
CA ILE A 303 -61.02 5.72 20.08
C ILE A 303 -61.89 4.75 20.88
N THR A 304 -62.55 5.28 21.90
CA THR A 304 -63.63 4.57 22.60
C THR A 304 -64.96 5.07 22.07
N SER A 305 -65.87 4.14 21.78
CA SER A 305 -67.18 4.42 21.21
C SER A 305 -68.23 3.68 22.01
N GLY A 306 -69.24 4.39 22.50
CA GLY A 306 -70.31 3.80 23.31
C GLY A 306 -71.35 4.81 23.74
N TYR A 307 -72.41 4.34 24.40
CA TYR A 307 -73.39 5.23 24.98
C TYR A 307 -72.79 5.97 26.19
N ALA A 308 -72.98 7.28 26.23
CA ALA A 308 -72.51 8.13 27.31
C ALA A 308 -73.15 7.69 28.62
N LYS A 309 -72.36 7.66 29.69
CA LYS A 309 -72.80 7.28 31.03
C LYS A 309 -72.41 8.35 32.04
N ASP A 310 -73.22 8.54 33.07
CA ASP A 310 -72.85 9.36 34.23
C ASP A 310 -71.77 8.68 35.10
N ASP A 311 -71.28 9.38 36.13
CA ASP A 311 -70.27 8.89 37.08
C ASP A 311 -70.76 7.69 37.92
N GLN A 312 -72.06 7.37 37.88
CA GLN A 312 -72.66 6.21 38.53
C GLN A 312 -72.91 5.05 37.56
N GLY A 313 -72.57 5.21 36.27
CA GLY A 313 -72.68 4.19 35.23
C GLY A 313 -74.05 4.09 34.54
N ASN A 314 -74.97 5.04 34.77
CA ASN A 314 -76.27 5.08 34.10
C ASN A 314 -76.14 5.72 32.72
N PHE A 315 -76.90 5.23 31.73
CA PHE A 315 -76.92 5.84 30.40
C PHE A 315 -77.47 7.26 30.44
N LEU A 316 -76.80 8.17 29.73
CA LEU A 316 -77.28 9.52 29.47
C LEU A 316 -78.22 9.48 28.25
N TYR A 317 -79.34 10.17 28.34
CA TYR A 317 -80.35 10.25 27.29
C TYR A 317 -80.51 11.70 26.80
N ASP A 318 -80.79 11.89 25.52
CA ASP A 318 -81.13 13.19 24.94
C ASP A 318 -82.55 13.64 25.32
N GLU A 319 -82.95 14.84 24.90
CA GLU A 319 -84.27 15.43 25.21
C GLU A 319 -85.44 14.60 24.65
N ASP A 320 -85.20 13.75 23.66
CA ASP A 320 -86.17 12.85 23.04
C ASP A 320 -86.18 11.45 23.68
N GLY A 321 -85.34 11.21 24.69
CA GLY A 321 -85.24 9.94 25.41
C GLY A 321 -84.40 8.87 24.73
N ASN A 322 -83.57 9.22 23.74
CA ASN A 322 -82.63 8.29 23.10
C ASN A 322 -81.28 8.31 23.83
N ALA A 323 -80.64 7.15 23.96
CA ALA A 323 -79.32 7.07 24.61
C ALA A 323 -78.26 7.81 23.79
N ILE A 324 -77.53 8.72 24.43
CA ILE A 324 -76.52 9.56 23.79
C ILE A 324 -75.34 8.69 23.38
N TRP A 325 -75.01 8.68 22.09
CA TRP A 325 -73.83 8.00 21.58
C TRP A 325 -72.63 8.94 21.63
N GLN A 326 -71.53 8.54 22.28
CA GLN A 326 -70.32 9.34 22.36
C GLN A 326 -69.11 8.59 21.78
N ARG A 327 -68.29 9.33 21.05
CA ARG A 327 -66.96 8.93 20.63
C ARG A 327 -65.95 9.76 21.39
N THR A 328 -65.09 9.11 22.18
CA THR A 328 -64.02 9.77 22.94
C THR A 328 -62.68 9.32 22.40
N GLU A 329 -61.89 10.28 21.91
CA GLU A 329 -60.50 10.06 21.52
C GLU A 329 -59.60 10.37 22.72
N THR A 330 -58.81 9.39 23.16
CA THR A 330 -57.82 9.53 24.24
C THR A 330 -56.42 9.44 23.64
N LYS A 331 -55.60 10.47 23.79
CA LYS A 331 -54.21 10.42 23.32
C LYS A 331 -53.32 9.74 24.34
N ILE A 332 -52.60 8.71 23.90
CA ILE A 332 -51.57 8.02 24.67
C ILE A 332 -50.23 8.65 24.34
N ALA A 333 -49.53 9.10 25.38
CA ALA A 333 -48.24 9.74 25.26
C ALA A 333 -47.15 8.73 24.92
N ASP A 334 -46.10 9.24 24.27
CA ASP A 334 -44.89 8.49 23.97
C ASP A 334 -44.21 7.99 25.24
N THR A 335 -43.81 6.71 25.28
CA THR A 335 -43.20 6.08 26.45
C THR A 335 -41.69 6.34 26.59
N ALA A 336 -41.08 7.08 25.66
CA ALA A 336 -39.66 7.42 25.77
C ALA A 336 -39.31 8.15 27.07
N ASN A 337 -40.20 9.00 27.57
CA ASN A 337 -40.07 9.65 28.88
C ASN A 337 -38.69 10.34 29.08
N GLY A 338 -38.17 10.99 28.02
CA GLY A 338 -36.86 11.67 28.03
C GLY A 338 -35.66 10.79 27.69
N ARG A 339 -35.85 9.48 27.50
CA ARG A 339 -34.86 8.56 26.92
C ARG A 339 -34.83 8.71 25.39
N PRO A 340 -33.74 8.30 24.70
CA PRO A 340 -33.70 8.30 23.24
C PRO A 340 -34.47 7.14 22.58
N PHE A 341 -35.15 6.32 23.39
CA PHE A 341 -35.88 5.12 22.96
C PHE A 341 -37.19 4.99 23.75
N ASN A 342 -38.19 4.33 23.17
CA ASN A 342 -39.48 4.02 23.81
C ASN A 342 -39.70 2.51 24.01
N ASP A 343 -40.70 2.14 24.80
CA ASP A 343 -40.95 0.77 25.20
C ASP A 343 -41.57 -0.08 24.07
N THR A 344 -42.02 0.53 22.96
CA THR A 344 -42.62 -0.20 21.85
C THR A 344 -41.60 -0.56 20.77
N PHE A 345 -40.96 0.45 20.18
CA PHE A 345 -40.04 0.33 19.04
C PHE A 345 -38.57 0.46 19.44
N GLY A 346 -38.28 0.61 20.73
CA GLY A 346 -36.91 0.77 21.21
C GLY A 346 -36.32 2.08 20.69
N TRP A 347 -35.11 2.01 20.14
CA TRP A 347 -34.43 3.18 19.54
C TRP A 347 -35.07 3.68 18.24
N GLY A 348 -36.05 2.94 17.70
CA GLY A 348 -36.73 3.26 16.46
C GLY A 348 -36.19 2.48 15.27
N ASP A 349 -36.46 3.00 14.08
CA ASP A 349 -36.25 2.28 12.82
C ASP A 349 -34.78 2.25 12.40
N LEU A 350 -34.34 1.08 11.93
CA LEU A 350 -33.04 0.87 11.33
C LEU A 350 -32.75 1.91 10.22
N ASN A 351 -31.64 2.63 10.36
CA ASN A 351 -31.18 3.61 9.40
C ASN A 351 -29.74 3.29 8.93
N ILE A 352 -29.65 2.55 7.82
CA ILE A 352 -28.37 2.05 7.30
C ILE A 352 -27.47 3.20 6.83
N ASP A 353 -28.01 4.14 6.06
CA ASP A 353 -27.25 5.27 5.49
C ASP A 353 -26.61 6.14 6.58
N LYS A 354 -27.30 6.32 7.70
CA LYS A 354 -26.77 7.04 8.86
C LYS A 354 -25.77 6.19 9.64
N ALA A 355 -26.01 4.88 9.81
CA ALA A 355 -25.07 3.97 10.47
C ALA A 355 -23.71 3.88 9.74
N LEU A 356 -23.70 3.89 8.40
CA LEU A 356 -22.48 3.87 7.61
C LEU A 356 -21.60 5.12 7.81
N LYS A 357 -22.19 6.23 8.27
CA LYS A 357 -21.47 7.47 8.62
C LYS A 357 -20.87 7.46 10.04
N GLY A 358 -20.92 6.33 10.75
CA GLY A 358 -20.44 6.17 12.12
C GLY A 358 -21.55 6.39 13.17
N PRO A 359 -21.24 6.32 14.48
CA PRO A 359 -22.21 6.55 15.54
C PRO A 359 -22.77 7.98 15.50
N ALA A 360 -23.95 8.21 16.09
CA ALA A 360 -24.51 9.57 16.26
C ALA A 360 -24.66 9.99 17.73
N MET A 361 -24.38 9.08 18.66
CA MET A 361 -24.34 9.38 20.09
C MET A 361 -23.38 8.44 20.82
N PHE A 362 -22.68 8.93 21.85
CA PHE A 362 -21.99 8.11 22.84
C PHE A 362 -22.86 8.02 24.10
N TYR A 363 -23.69 6.98 24.15
CA TYR A 363 -24.82 6.90 25.09
C TYR A 363 -24.55 6.04 26.33
N ALA A 364 -23.90 4.88 26.18
CA ALA A 364 -23.82 3.89 27.25
C ALA A 364 -22.51 3.96 28.05
N ASP A 365 -21.39 4.15 27.36
CA ASP A 365 -20.05 4.34 27.90
C ASP A 365 -19.17 5.06 26.88
N ASP A 366 -17.89 5.28 27.22
CA ASP A 366 -16.92 5.87 26.29
C ASP A 366 -16.75 4.96 25.06
N PHE A 367 -16.98 5.52 23.87
CA PHE A 367 -16.86 4.77 22.63
C PHE A 367 -15.39 4.48 22.35
N THR A 368 -15.00 3.20 22.31
CA THR A 368 -13.61 2.81 22.11
C THR A 368 -13.35 2.38 20.66
N ALA A 369 -12.64 3.22 19.92
CA ALA A 369 -12.15 2.97 18.57
C ALA A 369 -10.75 2.32 18.60
N ARG A 370 -10.70 0.99 18.54
CA ARG A 370 -9.46 0.20 18.48
C ARG A 370 -9.02 0.05 17.01
N LEU A 371 -8.39 1.06 16.45
CA LEU A 371 -8.10 1.14 15.02
C LEU A 371 -7.09 0.09 14.56
N THR A 372 -7.32 -0.41 13.34
CA THR A 372 -6.37 -1.16 12.52
C THR A 372 -5.88 -0.28 11.36
N ALA A 373 -4.99 -0.79 10.51
CA ALA A 373 -4.58 -0.09 9.30
C ALA A 373 -5.77 0.29 8.43
N GLY A 374 -5.86 1.58 8.09
CA GLY A 374 -6.95 2.13 7.28
C GLY A 374 -7.29 3.58 7.61
N ASP A 375 -8.09 4.17 6.73
CA ASP A 375 -8.61 5.53 6.85
C ASP A 375 -10.13 5.49 7.02
N TYR A 376 -10.60 5.81 8.22
CA TYR A 376 -12.01 5.72 8.60
C TYR A 376 -12.59 7.09 8.87
N THR A 377 -13.83 7.35 8.47
CA THR A 377 -14.49 8.66 8.69
C THR A 377 -15.81 8.52 9.40
N PHE A 378 -15.95 9.15 10.57
CA PHE A 378 -17.24 9.42 11.19
C PHE A 378 -17.74 10.80 10.74
N ALA A 379 -18.81 10.79 9.94
CA ALA A 379 -19.39 11.97 9.32
C ALA A 379 -20.66 12.48 10.02
N ASN A 380 -21.22 11.70 10.95
CA ASN A 380 -22.35 12.16 11.76
C ASN A 380 -21.93 13.22 12.78
N ASN A 381 -22.91 14.05 13.20
CA ASN A 381 -22.78 14.83 14.42
C ASN A 381 -22.98 13.89 15.61
N ILE A 382 -21.96 13.74 16.45
CA ILE A 382 -22.01 12.83 17.59
C ILE A 382 -22.36 13.61 18.87
N SER A 383 -23.41 13.17 19.57
CA SER A 383 -23.86 13.74 20.86
C SER A 383 -23.64 12.75 22.02
N GLY A 384 -24.13 13.06 23.23
CA GLY A 384 -24.13 12.13 24.36
C GLY A 384 -23.28 12.56 25.55
N GLU A 385 -23.38 11.82 26.66
CA GLU A 385 -22.67 12.16 27.90
C GLU A 385 -21.25 11.60 27.96
N HIS A 386 -20.94 10.60 27.12
CA HIS A 386 -19.68 9.86 27.16
C HIS A 386 -18.66 10.35 26.11
N GLY A 387 -17.42 9.90 26.26
CA GLY A 387 -16.28 10.33 25.46
C GLY A 387 -15.91 9.37 24.33
N LEU A 388 -14.76 9.65 23.72
CA LEU A 388 -14.15 8.83 22.66
C LEU A 388 -12.75 8.39 23.09
N ILE A 389 -12.45 7.11 22.96
CA ILE A 389 -11.11 6.57 23.16
C ILE A 389 -10.59 6.03 21.84
N VAL A 390 -9.52 6.61 21.31
CA VAL A 390 -8.80 6.16 20.12
C VAL A 390 -7.55 5.42 20.53
N THR A 391 -7.45 4.15 20.12
CA THR A 391 -6.39 3.22 20.52
C THR A 391 -6.14 2.18 19.42
N GLY A 392 -5.33 1.16 19.68
CA GLY A 392 -5.01 0.07 18.75
C GLY A 392 -3.54 -0.36 18.86
N ALA A 393 -3.06 -1.17 17.92
CA ALA A 393 -1.64 -1.50 17.87
C ALA A 393 -0.80 -0.29 17.45
N ASP A 394 0.38 -0.12 18.06
CA ASP A 394 1.24 1.06 17.86
C ASP A 394 1.71 1.26 16.42
N ASN A 395 1.74 0.20 15.61
CA ASN A 395 2.19 0.18 14.23
C ASN A 395 1.04 -0.08 13.23
N ALA A 396 -0.21 0.11 13.67
CA ALA A 396 -1.35 -0.10 12.79
C ALA A 396 -1.50 1.01 11.75
N ASP A 397 -0.99 2.22 12.00
CA ASP A 397 -1.18 3.40 11.13
C ASP A 397 -2.67 3.69 10.82
N GLY A 398 -3.55 3.38 11.78
CA GLY A 398 -4.98 3.63 11.65
C GLY A 398 -5.31 5.11 11.80
N ILE A 399 -6.25 5.61 10.99
CA ILE A 399 -6.73 6.98 11.07
C ILE A 399 -8.25 7.01 11.24
N LEU A 400 -8.74 7.75 12.23
CA LEU A 400 -10.14 8.10 12.37
C LEU A 400 -10.34 9.60 12.14
N ARG A 401 -11.20 9.98 11.18
CA ARG A 401 -11.59 11.36 10.88
C ARG A 401 -12.96 11.67 11.48
N LEU A 402 -13.05 12.75 12.25
CA LEU A 402 -14.31 13.34 12.69
C LEU A 402 -14.59 14.59 11.87
N THR A 403 -15.60 14.52 10.99
CA THR A 403 -15.96 15.65 10.11
C THR A 403 -17.22 16.39 10.55
N GLY A 404 -18.01 15.79 11.46
CA GLY A 404 -19.22 16.39 12.03
C GLY A 404 -18.96 17.43 13.13
N ASN A 405 -20.04 18.08 13.55
CA ASN A 405 -20.09 18.97 14.71
C ASN A 405 -20.43 18.16 15.96
N ASN A 406 -19.40 17.65 16.65
CA ASN A 406 -19.58 16.74 17.76
C ASN A 406 -19.77 17.49 19.08
N THR A 407 -20.84 17.13 19.80
CA THR A 407 -21.33 17.79 21.02
C THR A 407 -21.36 16.85 22.22
N TYR A 408 -20.77 15.66 22.10
CA TYR A 408 -20.63 14.76 23.24
C TYR A 408 -19.79 15.42 24.34
N LYS A 409 -20.12 15.10 25.60
CA LYS A 409 -19.60 15.81 26.78
C LYS A 409 -18.38 15.14 27.42
N GLY A 410 -18.20 13.83 27.22
CA GLY A 410 -17.05 13.13 27.79
C GLY A 410 -15.75 13.45 27.05
N ASP A 411 -14.63 13.18 27.71
CA ASP A 411 -13.30 13.50 27.19
C ASP A 411 -12.93 12.66 25.96
N THR A 412 -12.15 13.25 25.05
CA THR A 412 -11.50 12.52 23.97
C THR A 412 -10.11 12.08 24.40
N LYS A 413 -9.81 10.78 24.36
CA LYS A 413 -8.49 10.22 24.70
C LYS A 413 -7.88 9.54 23.49
N ILE A 414 -6.68 9.94 23.11
CA ILE A 414 -5.93 9.37 22.00
C ILE A 414 -4.64 8.76 22.57
N THR A 415 -4.59 7.43 22.64
CA THR A 415 -3.47 6.70 23.26
C THR A 415 -2.56 6.01 22.25
N ALA A 416 -3.10 5.73 21.06
CA ALA A 416 -2.40 5.16 19.91
C ALA A 416 -3.16 5.55 18.63
N ASN A 417 -2.52 5.40 17.47
CA ASN A 417 -3.09 5.75 16.16
C ASN A 417 -3.48 7.24 16.05
N SER A 418 -4.14 7.62 14.94
CA SER A 418 -4.41 9.02 14.63
C SER A 418 -5.90 9.36 14.69
N LEU A 419 -6.24 10.47 15.36
CA LEU A 419 -7.53 11.13 15.29
C LEU A 419 -7.38 12.46 14.53
N PHE A 420 -8.06 12.58 13.41
CA PHE A 420 -8.16 13.83 12.64
C PHE A 420 -9.50 14.50 12.95
N VAL A 421 -9.48 15.69 13.53
CA VAL A 421 -10.67 16.50 13.75
C VAL A 421 -10.73 17.56 12.66
N ASP A 422 -11.57 17.35 11.67
CA ASP A 422 -11.83 18.32 10.59
C ASP A 422 -13.12 19.13 10.84
N GLY A 423 -14.03 18.58 11.64
CA GLY A 423 -15.20 19.27 12.17
C GLY A 423 -14.91 19.88 13.54
N SER A 424 -15.69 19.51 14.55
CA SER A 424 -15.45 19.96 15.93
C SER A 424 -15.70 18.87 16.97
N ILE A 425 -15.03 19.00 18.12
CA ILE A 425 -15.37 18.30 19.37
C ILE A 425 -15.65 19.34 20.45
N ALA A 426 -16.60 19.09 21.34
CA ALA A 426 -17.00 20.05 22.37
C ALA A 426 -16.10 20.03 23.62
N GLY A 427 -15.65 18.85 24.05
CA GLY A 427 -14.91 18.63 25.30
C GLY A 427 -13.39 18.74 25.19
N ASP A 428 -12.73 18.26 26.24
CA ASP A 428 -11.27 18.19 26.37
C ASP A 428 -10.70 17.02 25.54
N ALA A 429 -9.45 17.17 25.09
CA ALA A 429 -8.71 16.11 24.39
C ALA A 429 -7.35 15.84 25.06
N ALA A 430 -7.06 14.57 25.32
CA ALA A 430 -5.80 14.11 25.88
C ALA A 430 -5.07 13.19 24.91
N VAL A 431 -3.82 13.53 24.58
CA VAL A 431 -2.96 12.76 23.68
C VAL A 431 -1.80 12.17 24.46
N SER A 432 -1.55 10.88 24.29
CA SER A 432 -0.49 10.13 24.98
C SER A 432 0.01 8.95 24.15
N GLY A 433 1.10 8.32 24.58
CA GLY A 433 1.65 7.14 23.91
C GLY A 433 2.05 7.45 22.46
N THR A 434 1.65 6.56 21.54
CA THR A 434 1.83 6.72 20.08
C THR A 434 0.67 7.48 19.44
N GLY A 435 -0.26 8.01 20.24
CA GLY A 435 -1.44 8.73 19.78
C GLY A 435 -1.11 10.05 19.08
N THR A 436 -1.87 10.35 18.02
CA THR A 436 -1.78 11.60 17.26
C THR A 436 -3.14 12.29 17.17
N LEU A 437 -3.20 13.58 17.52
CA LEU A 437 -4.34 14.45 17.25
C LEU A 437 -3.97 15.44 16.14
N ALA A 438 -4.71 15.43 15.04
CA ALA A 438 -4.47 16.30 13.89
C ALA A 438 -5.77 16.87 13.31
N GLY A 439 -5.67 17.59 12.19
CA GLY A 439 -6.80 18.11 11.43
C GLY A 439 -6.94 19.63 11.47
N LYS A 440 -7.85 20.14 10.64
CA LYS A 440 -8.09 21.60 10.48
C LYS A 440 -9.23 22.13 11.37
N GLY A 441 -9.81 21.26 12.19
CA GLY A 441 -11.03 21.52 12.93
C GLY A 441 -10.80 22.19 14.27
N ARG A 442 -11.80 22.06 15.14
CA ARG A 442 -11.88 22.80 16.39
C ARG A 442 -12.07 21.89 17.61
N ILE A 443 -11.18 22.06 18.60
CA ILE A 443 -11.28 21.44 19.93
C ILE A 443 -11.90 22.45 20.92
N GLY A 444 -13.11 22.14 21.39
CA GLY A 444 -13.92 23.00 22.27
C GLY A 444 -13.28 23.26 23.63
N GLY A 445 -12.69 22.22 24.23
CA GLY A 445 -12.03 22.25 25.53
C GLY A 445 -10.51 22.42 25.48
N ASN A 446 -9.85 21.94 26.53
CA ASN A 446 -8.40 21.92 26.68
C ASN A 446 -7.78 20.77 25.87
N VAL A 447 -6.52 20.96 25.46
CA VAL A 447 -5.69 19.90 24.88
C VAL A 447 -4.47 19.66 25.76
N SER A 448 -4.31 18.43 26.26
CA SER A 448 -3.10 17.99 26.95
C SER A 448 -2.30 17.01 26.07
N ASN A 449 -1.06 17.35 25.76
CA ASN A 449 -0.23 16.60 24.82
C ASN A 449 1.01 15.98 25.48
N THR A 450 1.06 14.65 25.50
CA THR A 450 2.25 13.84 25.80
C THR A 450 2.56 12.82 24.70
N GLY A 451 1.79 12.84 23.60
CA GLY A 451 2.01 12.11 22.35
C GLY A 451 2.29 13.10 21.23
N THR A 452 1.52 13.08 20.15
CA THR A 452 1.66 14.03 19.03
C THR A 452 0.41 14.89 18.80
N VAL A 453 0.57 16.21 18.73
CA VAL A 453 -0.45 17.10 18.15
C VAL A 453 0.11 17.67 16.86
N ALA A 454 -0.67 17.68 15.79
CA ALA A 454 -0.22 18.13 14.48
C ALA A 454 -1.20 19.11 13.81
N THR A 455 -0.67 20.11 13.11
CA THR A 455 -1.42 20.80 12.05
C THR A 455 -1.13 20.14 10.71
N THR A 456 -1.96 20.39 9.69
CA THR A 456 -1.85 19.73 8.40
C THR A 456 -1.81 20.74 7.26
N ALA A 457 -1.46 20.28 6.05
CA ALA A 457 -1.51 21.12 4.85
C ALA A 457 -2.92 21.65 4.53
N GLN A 458 -3.98 21.00 5.03
CA GLN A 458 -5.37 21.40 4.83
C GLN A 458 -5.83 22.50 5.81
N GLY A 459 -5.06 22.79 6.86
CA GLY A 459 -5.39 23.83 7.84
C GLY A 459 -4.75 23.63 9.21
N GLY A 460 -4.74 24.71 10.01
CA GLY A 460 -4.32 24.71 11.41
C GLY A 460 -5.42 24.25 12.36
N LEU A 461 -5.06 23.44 13.37
CA LEU A 461 -5.97 23.04 14.44
C LEU A 461 -6.27 24.23 15.36
N THR A 462 -7.52 24.38 15.80
CA THR A 462 -7.93 25.43 16.75
C THR A 462 -8.36 24.85 18.10
N VAL A 463 -7.72 25.28 19.19
CA VAL A 463 -8.05 24.92 20.57
C VAL A 463 -8.70 26.11 21.26
N ALA A 464 -9.94 26.00 21.77
CA ALA A 464 -10.51 27.13 22.54
C ALA A 464 -10.15 27.14 24.02
N GLY A 465 -9.87 25.98 24.60
CA GLY A 465 -9.30 25.90 25.94
C GLY A 465 -7.81 26.20 25.93
N ASN A 466 -7.13 25.69 26.96
CA ASN A 466 -5.68 25.77 27.06
C ASN A 466 -5.02 24.64 26.27
N TYR A 467 -3.82 24.92 25.75
CA TYR A 467 -2.93 23.90 25.20
C TYR A 467 -1.78 23.66 26.18
N THR A 468 -1.58 22.42 26.60
CA THR A 468 -0.48 22.04 27.51
C THR A 468 0.32 20.91 26.88
N GLN A 469 1.56 21.19 26.50
CA GLN A 469 2.52 20.18 26.06
C GLN A 469 3.42 19.75 27.21
N GLY A 470 3.49 18.44 27.45
CA GLY A 470 4.44 17.83 28.39
C GLY A 470 5.80 17.54 27.76
N SER A 471 6.76 17.11 28.58
CA SER A 471 8.15 16.89 28.16
C SER A 471 8.36 15.84 27.06
N ASN A 472 7.43 14.89 26.95
CA ASN A 472 7.45 13.84 25.93
C ASN A 472 6.57 14.18 24.72
N GLY A 473 5.83 15.28 24.78
CA GLY A 473 4.94 15.70 23.71
C GLY A 473 5.70 16.25 22.50
N LEU A 474 5.16 15.96 21.33
CA LEU A 474 5.55 16.53 20.05
C LEU A 474 4.42 17.42 19.52
N LEU A 475 4.74 18.67 19.21
CA LEU A 475 3.90 19.51 18.37
C LEU A 475 4.50 19.50 16.97
N ASN A 476 3.77 19.03 15.96
CA ASN A 476 4.16 19.12 14.57
C ASN A 476 3.37 20.23 13.87
N VAL A 477 4.03 21.30 13.43
CA VAL A 477 3.37 22.42 12.76
C VAL A 477 3.75 22.43 11.29
N THR A 478 2.77 22.23 10.40
CA THR A 478 2.96 22.53 8.98
C THR A 478 3.01 24.04 8.79
N LEU A 479 4.03 24.55 8.10
CA LEU A 479 4.14 25.97 7.77
C LEU A 479 2.87 26.48 7.08
N SER A 480 2.60 27.77 7.27
CA SER A 480 1.37 28.49 6.90
C SER A 480 0.10 28.03 7.64
N ASN A 481 0.17 26.98 8.46
CA ASN A 481 -0.96 26.42 9.21
C ASN A 481 -0.64 26.36 10.71
N PRO A 482 -0.61 27.51 11.42
CA PRO A 482 -0.26 27.55 12.84
C PRO A 482 -1.28 26.83 13.72
N LEU A 483 -0.82 26.35 14.88
CA LEU A 483 -1.72 25.99 15.97
C LEU A 483 -2.30 27.26 16.59
N THR A 484 -3.62 27.38 16.66
CA THR A 484 -4.29 28.53 17.28
C THR A 484 -4.94 28.13 18.61
N VAL A 485 -4.65 28.88 19.68
CA VAL A 485 -5.10 28.60 21.05
C VAL A 485 -5.82 29.81 21.63
N ALA A 486 -7.11 29.71 21.95
CA ALA A 486 -7.83 30.84 22.57
C ALA A 486 -7.56 30.97 24.09
N GLY A 487 -7.16 29.87 24.74
CA GLY A 487 -6.63 29.88 26.10
C GLY A 487 -5.12 30.17 26.14
N ARG A 488 -4.48 29.76 27.25
CA ARG A 488 -3.01 29.79 27.42
C ARG A 488 -2.35 28.61 26.72
N ALA A 489 -1.12 28.82 26.23
CA ALA A 489 -0.26 27.75 25.73
C ALA A 489 0.94 27.54 26.67
N SER A 490 1.10 26.32 27.19
CA SER A 490 2.24 25.89 28.00
C SER A 490 3.09 24.91 27.21
N LEU A 491 4.38 25.22 27.00
CA LEU A 491 5.27 24.52 26.08
C LEU A 491 6.42 23.82 26.83
N ASP A 492 6.69 22.57 26.41
CA ASP A 492 7.85 21.75 26.79
C ASP A 492 8.12 20.78 25.61
N GLY A 493 9.03 19.81 25.74
CA GLY A 493 9.19 18.72 24.77
C GLY A 493 9.70 19.19 23.41
N THR A 494 9.16 18.62 22.33
CA THR A 494 9.67 18.83 20.96
C THR A 494 8.68 19.63 20.11
N LEU A 495 9.21 20.54 19.30
CA LEU A 495 8.54 21.09 18.12
C LEU A 495 9.13 20.46 16.86
N ARG A 496 8.31 19.96 15.96
CA ARG A 496 8.68 19.64 14.58
C ARG A 496 8.04 20.65 13.63
N VAL A 497 8.80 21.12 12.66
CA VAL A 497 8.31 22.00 11.60
C VAL A 497 8.17 21.20 10.33
N GLY A 498 6.93 21.03 9.87
CA GLY A 498 6.61 20.40 8.59
C GLY A 498 6.55 21.42 7.47
N LEU A 499 7.01 21.02 6.27
CA LEU A 499 6.88 21.81 5.06
C LEU A 499 5.50 21.60 4.40
N PRO A 500 4.95 22.59 3.68
CA PRO A 500 3.77 22.39 2.85
C PRO A 500 4.13 21.51 1.64
N SER A 501 3.24 20.58 1.27
CA SER A 501 3.50 19.53 0.27
C SER A 501 4.04 20.03 -1.07
N GLU A 502 3.63 21.22 -1.52
CA GLU A 502 3.98 21.75 -2.85
C GLU A 502 4.77 23.07 -2.79
N THR A 503 5.24 23.49 -1.61
CA THR A 503 5.91 24.79 -1.45
C THR A 503 7.38 24.62 -1.12
N TYR A 504 8.23 25.07 -2.03
CA TYR A 504 9.67 25.14 -1.82
C TYR A 504 10.02 26.37 -0.97
N VAL A 505 10.67 26.16 0.18
CA VAL A 505 10.93 27.21 1.17
C VAL A 505 12.40 27.63 1.12
N VAL A 506 12.67 28.80 0.55
CA VAL A 506 14.03 29.40 0.57
C VAL A 506 14.29 30.11 1.88
N LYS A 507 13.37 30.99 2.26
CA LYS A 507 13.40 31.76 3.51
C LYS A 507 11.98 32.14 3.88
N THR A 508 11.60 31.90 5.13
CA THR A 508 10.30 32.32 5.65
C THR A 508 10.42 32.76 7.11
N GLN A 509 9.49 33.62 7.52
CA GLN A 509 9.28 33.95 8.92
C GLN A 509 7.78 33.92 9.20
N GLU A 510 7.35 32.96 10.01
CA GLU A 510 5.94 32.67 10.22
C GLU A 510 5.63 32.38 11.69
N THR A 511 4.38 32.62 12.06
CA THR A 511 3.85 32.20 13.36
C THR A 511 3.55 30.71 13.28
N LEU A 512 4.03 29.94 14.25
CA LEU A 512 3.81 28.49 14.36
C LEU A 512 2.74 28.16 15.40
N LEU A 513 2.66 29.01 16.43
CA LEU A 513 1.65 28.91 17.48
C LEU A 513 1.23 30.32 17.87
N HIS A 514 -0.08 30.55 17.91
CA HIS A 514 -0.69 31.77 18.46
C HIS A 514 -1.56 31.43 19.67
N SER A 515 -1.45 32.22 20.74
CA SER A 515 -2.27 32.10 21.95
C SER A 515 -2.87 33.45 22.37
N ASN A 516 -4.20 33.51 22.53
CA ASN A 516 -4.89 34.74 22.93
C ASN A 516 -4.63 35.14 24.41
N GLN A 517 -4.26 34.18 25.26
CA GLN A 517 -4.02 34.42 26.70
C GLN A 517 -2.56 34.21 27.12
N GLY A 518 -1.67 34.07 26.15
CA GLY A 518 -0.23 34.07 26.33
C GLY A 518 0.44 32.70 26.29
N VAL A 519 1.72 32.74 25.94
CA VAL A 519 2.64 31.60 25.84
C VAL A 519 3.52 31.54 27.08
N SER A 520 3.73 30.33 27.61
CA SER A 520 4.64 30.06 28.73
C SER A 520 5.48 28.81 28.46
N GLY A 521 6.72 28.81 28.95
CA GLY A 521 7.70 27.76 28.62
C GLY A 521 8.27 27.88 27.20
N THR A 522 9.13 26.93 26.83
CA THR A 522 9.77 26.84 25.51
C THR A 522 9.90 25.38 25.11
N PHE A 523 9.96 25.10 23.82
CA PHE A 523 10.32 23.75 23.35
C PHE A 523 11.78 23.46 23.71
N LYS A 524 12.07 22.25 24.19
CA LYS A 524 13.44 21.81 24.53
C LYS A 524 14.23 21.48 23.28
N THR A 525 13.56 20.95 22.27
CA THR A 525 14.14 20.51 21.00
C THR A 525 13.29 21.03 19.84
N THR A 526 13.96 21.36 18.74
CA THR A 526 13.32 21.76 17.49
C THR A 526 13.85 20.87 16.37
N ASP A 527 12.95 20.17 15.70
CA ASP A 527 13.21 19.31 14.57
C ASP A 527 12.78 20.03 13.29
N LEU A 528 13.75 20.46 12.50
CA LEU A 528 13.54 21.16 11.22
C LEU A 528 13.70 20.23 10.01
N GLY A 529 13.89 18.93 10.23
CA GLY A 529 14.34 18.01 9.18
C GLY A 529 15.79 18.29 8.74
N LEU A 530 16.12 17.89 7.52
CA LEU A 530 17.49 17.94 7.02
C LEU A 530 17.86 19.26 6.31
N PHE A 531 16.92 19.82 5.56
CA PHE A 531 17.20 20.88 4.58
C PHE A 531 16.77 22.28 5.00
N LEU A 532 16.42 22.45 6.29
CA LEU A 532 16.11 23.75 6.88
C LEU A 532 17.02 24.03 8.08
N THR A 533 17.27 25.31 8.29
CA THR A 533 17.93 25.84 9.48
C THR A 533 17.20 27.11 9.93
N GLY A 534 17.26 27.44 11.20
CA GLY A 534 16.61 28.63 11.73
C GLY A 534 16.42 28.60 13.23
N ASP A 535 15.83 29.67 13.73
CA ASP A 535 15.64 29.93 15.16
C ASP A 535 14.16 30.21 15.48
N LEU A 536 13.79 29.94 16.73
CA LEU A 536 12.49 30.28 17.28
C LEU A 536 12.57 31.55 18.14
N THR A 537 11.58 32.42 18.01
CA THR A 537 11.36 33.56 18.89
C THR A 537 10.06 33.36 19.67
N TYR A 538 10.14 33.50 20.98
CA TYR A 538 9.01 33.37 21.90
C TYR A 538 8.55 34.77 22.34
N GLY A 539 7.41 35.20 21.82
CA GLY A 539 6.72 36.42 22.23
C GLY A 539 5.72 36.17 23.37
N ALA A 540 5.00 37.22 23.76
CA ALA A 540 3.97 37.12 24.79
C ALA A 540 2.83 36.17 24.38
N ASN A 541 2.44 36.19 23.09
CA ASN A 541 1.32 35.44 22.54
C ASN A 541 1.71 34.50 21.39
N ASP A 542 2.92 34.64 20.83
CA ASP A 542 3.30 33.99 19.58
C ASP A 542 4.61 33.20 19.74
N VAL A 543 4.68 32.04 19.10
CA VAL A 543 5.93 31.38 18.76
C VAL A 543 6.16 31.57 17.28
N THR A 544 7.17 32.35 16.91
CA THR A 544 7.51 32.60 15.50
C THR A 544 8.80 31.89 15.13
N GLY A 545 8.81 31.22 13.99
CA GLY A 545 10.01 30.61 13.42
C GLY A 545 10.54 31.45 12.27
N ALA A 546 11.85 31.66 12.22
CA ALA A 546 12.53 32.24 11.07
C ALA A 546 13.43 31.17 10.46
N PHE A 547 13.02 30.64 9.32
CA PHE A 547 13.67 29.50 8.68
C PHE A 547 14.26 29.89 7.33
N SER A 548 15.36 29.24 7.00
CA SER A 548 15.99 29.31 5.69
C SER A 548 16.44 27.93 5.26
N ARG A 549 16.52 27.73 3.96
CA ARG A 549 17.11 26.53 3.38
C ARG A 549 18.56 26.36 3.86
N LEU A 550 18.89 25.15 4.29
CA LEU A 550 20.27 24.75 4.53
C LEU A 550 20.90 24.29 3.21
N ASN A 551 22.16 24.64 2.98
CA ASN A 551 22.90 24.15 1.82
C ASN A 551 22.90 22.62 1.80
N THR A 552 22.69 22.03 0.63
CA THR A 552 22.53 20.57 0.47
C THR A 552 23.79 19.83 0.91
N VAL A 553 24.97 20.35 0.61
CA VAL A 553 26.24 19.75 1.02
C VAL A 553 26.39 19.77 2.54
N ASP A 554 26.03 20.89 3.17
CA ASP A 554 26.07 21.02 4.63
C ASP A 554 25.05 20.09 5.29
N ALA A 555 23.82 20.02 4.76
CA ALA A 555 22.76 19.13 5.24
C ALA A 555 23.19 17.65 5.19
N VAL A 556 23.74 17.22 4.05
CA VAL A 556 24.24 15.85 3.85
C VAL A 556 25.41 15.55 4.78
N THR A 557 26.35 16.49 4.91
CA THR A 557 27.51 16.33 5.82
C THR A 557 27.07 16.21 7.28
N ASN A 558 26.16 17.08 7.72
CA ASN A 558 25.62 17.08 9.09
C ASN A 558 24.78 15.82 9.40
N SER A 559 24.22 15.18 8.37
CA SER A 559 23.47 13.93 8.50
C SER A 559 24.35 12.68 8.64
N GLY A 560 25.68 12.81 8.53
CA GLY A 560 26.65 11.72 8.63
C GLY A 560 26.96 11.02 7.31
N LEU A 561 26.48 11.54 6.18
CA LEU A 561 26.80 11.05 4.84
C LEU A 561 28.11 11.68 4.35
N HIS A 562 29.08 10.85 3.97
CA HIS A 562 30.46 11.30 3.69
C HIS A 562 31.09 10.74 2.41
N SER A 563 30.35 9.99 1.58
CA SER A 563 30.94 9.47 0.36
C SER A 563 31.22 10.59 -0.64
N ALA A 564 32.34 10.51 -1.36
CA ALA A 564 32.75 11.55 -2.30
C ALA A 564 31.71 11.76 -3.41
N ALA A 565 31.07 10.68 -3.91
CA ALA A 565 30.02 10.78 -4.91
C ALA A 565 28.73 11.43 -4.40
N GLN A 566 28.31 11.11 -3.17
CA GLN A 566 27.12 11.72 -2.57
C GLN A 566 27.36 13.19 -2.28
N LEU A 567 28.55 13.58 -1.80
CA LEU A 567 28.90 14.99 -1.61
C LEU A 567 28.98 15.75 -2.94
N GLN A 568 29.51 15.12 -3.99
CA GLN A 568 29.51 15.71 -5.33
C GLN A 568 28.09 15.86 -5.88
N THR A 569 27.24 14.85 -5.69
CA THR A 569 25.84 14.93 -6.14
C THR A 569 25.06 15.94 -5.30
N ALA A 570 25.32 16.05 -4.00
CA ALA A 570 24.77 17.10 -3.16
C ALA A 570 25.17 18.49 -3.66
N ALA A 571 26.42 18.69 -4.09
CA ALA A 571 26.87 19.93 -4.72
C ALA A 571 26.18 20.19 -6.07
N ASN A 572 25.97 19.14 -6.87
CA ASN A 572 25.25 19.23 -8.14
C ASN A 572 23.77 19.57 -7.93
N VAL A 573 23.11 18.99 -6.92
CA VAL A 573 21.73 19.31 -6.56
C VAL A 573 21.65 20.73 -5.98
N GLU A 574 22.63 21.14 -5.18
CA GLU A 574 22.70 22.50 -4.65
C GLU A 574 22.72 23.56 -5.77
N SER A 575 23.45 23.34 -6.86
CA SER A 575 23.43 24.29 -7.99
C SER A 575 22.05 24.39 -8.64
N ALA A 576 21.29 23.30 -8.71
CA ALA A 576 19.89 23.33 -9.13
C ALA A 576 19.01 24.11 -8.13
N LEU A 577 19.19 23.86 -6.83
CA LEU A 577 18.43 24.53 -5.79
C LEU A 577 18.72 26.04 -5.75
N GLN A 578 19.94 26.48 -6.07
CA GLN A 578 20.24 27.92 -6.20
C GLN A 578 19.52 28.59 -7.38
N VAL A 579 19.26 27.85 -8.46
CA VAL A 579 18.39 28.33 -9.56
C VAL A 579 16.93 28.37 -9.08
N ALA A 580 16.48 27.30 -8.42
CA ALA A 580 15.14 27.23 -7.82
C ALA A 580 14.91 28.36 -6.81
N ASP A 581 15.92 28.74 -6.02
CA ASP A 581 15.86 29.83 -5.06
C ASP A 581 15.50 31.15 -5.76
N ARG A 582 16.15 31.44 -6.90
CA ARG A 582 15.84 32.64 -7.70
C ARG A 582 14.45 32.56 -8.32
N TRP A 583 14.06 31.40 -8.83
CA TRP A 583 12.76 31.21 -9.48
C TRP A 583 11.59 31.28 -8.49
N SER A 584 11.80 30.87 -7.23
CA SER A 584 10.80 30.98 -6.17
C SER A 584 10.39 32.42 -5.87
N ALA A 585 11.27 33.40 -6.17
CA ALA A 585 11.02 34.83 -5.98
C ALA A 585 10.30 35.49 -7.17
N LEU A 586 10.01 34.75 -8.25
CA LEU A 586 9.30 35.27 -9.41
C LEU A 586 7.80 35.39 -9.12
N THR A 587 7.18 36.46 -9.63
CA THR A 587 5.72 36.65 -9.53
C THR A 587 4.93 35.71 -10.43
N THR A 588 5.55 35.23 -11.51
CA THR A 588 4.94 34.33 -12.50
C THR A 588 6.01 33.37 -13.00
N THR A 589 5.72 32.07 -12.97
CA THR A 589 6.61 31.00 -13.44
C THR A 589 6.08 30.38 -14.73
N THR A 590 6.99 29.87 -15.56
CA THR A 590 6.62 28.98 -16.68
C THR A 590 6.27 27.59 -16.15
N ALA A 591 5.60 26.75 -16.96
CA ALA A 591 5.28 25.37 -16.57
C ALA A 591 6.51 24.57 -16.14
N GLN A 592 7.64 24.74 -16.84
CA GLN A 592 8.91 24.11 -16.51
C GLN A 592 9.48 24.59 -15.17
N GLN A 593 9.42 25.90 -14.90
CA GLN A 593 9.88 26.47 -13.62
C GLN A 593 9.02 25.98 -12.45
N SER A 594 7.69 25.93 -12.62
CA SER A 594 6.79 25.37 -11.60
C SER A 594 7.08 23.90 -11.30
N SER A 595 7.35 23.10 -12.33
CA SER A 595 7.71 21.68 -12.17
C SER A 595 9.02 21.51 -11.40
N VAL A 596 10.04 22.31 -11.72
CA VAL A 596 11.32 22.33 -10.98
C VAL A 596 11.12 22.73 -9.52
N LEU A 597 10.30 23.75 -9.23
CA LEU A 597 10.01 24.17 -7.86
C LEU A 597 9.27 23.08 -7.07
N ALA A 598 8.35 22.35 -7.68
CA ALA A 598 7.69 21.21 -7.04
C ALA A 598 8.69 20.09 -6.69
N LYS A 599 9.63 19.77 -7.59
CA LYS A 599 10.71 18.79 -7.32
C LYS A 599 11.67 19.27 -6.24
N ALA A 600 12.00 20.57 -6.23
CA ALA A 600 12.80 21.17 -5.17
C ALA A 600 12.09 21.07 -3.81
N ALA A 601 10.77 21.28 -3.76
CA ALA A 601 9.97 21.08 -2.56
C ALA A 601 9.97 19.61 -2.10
N ALA A 602 9.79 18.67 -3.02
CA ALA A 602 9.84 17.23 -2.73
C ALA A 602 11.20 16.80 -2.17
N PHE A 603 12.31 17.27 -2.76
CA PHE A 603 13.64 17.02 -2.24
C PHE A 603 13.84 17.63 -0.85
N GLN A 604 13.36 18.86 -0.62
CA GLN A 604 13.45 19.54 0.68
C GLN A 604 12.69 18.82 1.80
N GLN A 605 11.64 18.06 1.46
CA GLN A 605 10.80 17.31 2.40
C GLN A 605 11.38 15.98 2.86
N LEU A 606 12.51 15.52 2.31
CA LEU A 606 13.14 14.26 2.70
C LEU A 606 13.54 14.31 4.19
N GLY A 607 12.82 13.54 5.01
CA GLY A 607 12.88 13.63 6.47
C GLY A 607 13.98 12.81 7.15
N SER A 608 14.83 12.10 6.40
CA SER A 608 15.89 11.26 6.98
C SER A 608 17.14 11.16 6.11
N ALA A 609 18.29 10.90 6.74
CA ALA A 609 19.56 10.73 6.05
C ALA A 609 19.51 9.58 5.02
N SER A 610 18.79 8.50 5.35
CA SER A 610 18.61 7.38 4.43
C SER A 610 17.79 7.76 3.20
N ALA A 611 16.72 8.54 3.37
CA ALA A 611 15.91 9.02 2.25
C ALA A 611 16.71 9.98 1.36
N ALA A 612 17.48 10.88 1.98
CA ALA A 612 18.41 11.77 1.26
C ALA A 612 19.47 10.99 0.47
N ALA A 613 20.08 9.96 1.06
CA ALA A 613 21.06 9.11 0.37
C ALA A 613 20.48 8.46 -0.89
N THR A 614 19.30 7.84 -0.78
CA THR A 614 18.61 7.23 -1.93
C THR A 614 18.28 8.24 -3.02
N ALA A 615 17.76 9.42 -2.65
CA ALA A 615 17.45 10.48 -3.59
C ALA A 615 18.70 10.96 -4.33
N LEU A 616 19.79 11.22 -3.59
CA LEU A 616 21.08 11.63 -4.16
C LEU A 616 21.65 10.57 -5.10
N ASP A 617 21.65 9.30 -4.71
CA ASP A 617 22.14 8.21 -5.57
C ASP A 617 21.34 8.15 -6.89
N SER A 618 20.02 8.41 -6.84
CA SER A 618 19.13 8.49 -8.02
C SER A 618 19.39 9.69 -8.92
N LEU A 619 19.83 10.80 -8.34
CA LEU A 619 20.13 12.06 -9.05
C LEU A 619 21.57 12.12 -9.58
N SER A 620 22.43 11.21 -9.14
CA SER A 620 23.87 11.24 -9.39
C SER A 620 24.28 11.16 -10.87
N GLY A 621 23.53 10.40 -11.67
CA GLY A 621 23.87 10.14 -13.07
C GLY A 621 25.11 9.25 -13.27
N GLN A 622 25.67 8.63 -12.23
CA GLN A 622 26.94 7.89 -12.32
C GLN A 622 26.94 6.77 -13.38
N ALA A 623 25.77 6.19 -13.69
CA ALA A 623 25.65 5.19 -14.75
C ALA A 623 26.15 5.72 -16.12
N HIS A 624 25.95 7.01 -16.43
CA HIS A 624 26.49 7.63 -17.64
C HIS A 624 28.02 7.56 -17.69
N ALA A 625 28.68 7.93 -16.58
CA ALA A 625 30.13 7.93 -16.47
C ALA A 625 30.72 6.49 -16.39
N SER A 626 30.09 5.60 -15.62
CA SER A 626 30.52 4.20 -15.49
C SER A 626 30.40 3.41 -16.79
N SER A 627 29.46 3.77 -17.66
CA SER A 627 29.32 3.13 -18.98
C SER A 627 30.60 3.27 -19.84
N ASN A 628 31.36 4.34 -19.68
CA ASN A 628 32.62 4.56 -20.40
C ASN A 628 33.70 3.53 -20.01
N ALA A 629 33.74 3.12 -18.74
CA ALA A 629 34.66 2.08 -18.28
C ALA A 629 34.33 0.72 -18.94
N ILE A 630 33.04 0.40 -19.05
CA ILE A 630 32.55 -0.82 -19.71
C ILE A 630 32.88 -0.79 -21.21
N LEU A 631 32.80 0.37 -21.88
CA LEU A 631 33.20 0.53 -23.28
C LEU A 631 34.71 0.29 -23.49
N PHE A 632 35.56 0.75 -22.56
CA PHE A 632 36.99 0.43 -22.58
C PHE A 632 37.25 -1.08 -22.37
N ASN A 633 36.54 -1.72 -21.44
CA ASN A 633 36.64 -3.16 -21.24
C ASN A 633 36.15 -3.93 -22.47
N SER A 634 35.15 -3.42 -23.20
CA SER A 634 34.72 -3.98 -24.49
C SER A 634 35.81 -3.90 -25.56
N LEU A 635 36.55 -2.79 -25.65
CA LEU A 635 37.70 -2.67 -26.54
C LEU A 635 38.76 -3.72 -26.17
N ASP A 636 39.10 -3.81 -24.88
CA ASP A 636 40.07 -4.78 -24.38
C ASP A 636 39.65 -6.23 -24.65
N TYR A 637 38.37 -6.55 -24.53
CA TYR A 637 37.82 -7.87 -24.85
C TYR A 637 37.94 -8.21 -26.35
N GLN A 638 37.62 -7.26 -27.24
CA GLN A 638 37.82 -7.42 -28.69
C GLN A 638 39.29 -7.67 -29.04
N ASN A 639 40.20 -7.01 -28.34
CA ASN A 639 41.63 -7.23 -28.52
C ASN A 639 42.06 -8.67 -28.20
N GLN A 640 41.52 -9.24 -27.12
CA GLN A 640 41.78 -10.62 -26.73
C GLN A 640 41.21 -11.63 -27.74
N LEU A 641 40.15 -11.29 -28.48
CA LEU A 641 39.57 -12.18 -29.49
C LEU A 641 40.59 -12.49 -30.62
N LEU A 642 41.32 -11.48 -31.09
CA LEU A 642 42.13 -11.59 -32.31
C LEU A 642 43.64 -11.74 -32.09
N ASN A 643 44.19 -11.36 -30.93
CA ASN A 643 45.58 -11.67 -30.58
C ASN A 643 45.86 -13.18 -30.56
N ASN A 644 44.84 -13.96 -30.23
CA ASN A 644 44.89 -15.42 -30.13
C ASN A 644 44.78 -16.13 -31.49
N ARG A 645 44.30 -15.44 -32.54
CA ARG A 645 44.27 -15.96 -33.92
C ARG A 645 45.69 -16.11 -34.48
N LEU A 646 46.53 -15.10 -34.25
CA LEU A 646 47.89 -15.00 -34.79
C LEU A 646 48.91 -15.89 -34.06
N ASP A 647 48.58 -16.43 -32.88
CA ASP A 647 49.48 -17.31 -32.14
C ASP A 647 49.48 -18.75 -32.70
N LEU A 648 48.56 -19.10 -33.61
CA LEU A 648 48.22 -20.49 -33.93
C LEU A 648 48.24 -20.80 -35.44
N LEU A 649 49.06 -20.09 -36.20
CA LEU A 649 49.24 -20.31 -37.63
C LEU A 649 50.29 -21.41 -37.85
N ALA A 650 49.82 -22.57 -38.29
CA ALA A 650 50.67 -23.69 -38.69
C ALA A 650 51.14 -23.49 -40.14
N ASP A 651 52.38 -23.90 -40.43
CA ASP A 651 52.97 -23.89 -41.76
C ASP A 651 52.07 -24.60 -42.80
N GLY A 652 51.75 -23.89 -43.89
CA GLY A 652 51.50 -24.54 -45.19
C GLY A 652 50.18 -24.24 -45.93
N LYS A 653 49.34 -23.27 -45.51
CA LYS A 653 48.06 -22.95 -46.21
C LYS A 653 47.82 -21.44 -46.35
N ASP A 654 47.60 -21.00 -47.59
CA ASP A 654 47.60 -19.59 -48.02
C ASP A 654 46.41 -18.76 -47.52
N TYR A 655 45.26 -19.39 -47.19
CA TYR A 655 44.03 -18.70 -46.79
C TYR A 655 43.38 -19.32 -45.56
N GLY A 656 42.78 -18.49 -44.71
CA GLY A 656 41.99 -18.89 -43.54
C GLY A 656 40.67 -18.14 -43.43
N LEU A 657 39.60 -18.85 -43.07
CA LEU A 657 38.28 -18.30 -42.73
C LEU A 657 37.89 -18.76 -41.32
N TRP A 658 37.43 -17.84 -40.48
CA TRP A 658 37.06 -18.18 -39.11
C TRP A 658 35.84 -17.41 -38.60
N ILE A 659 35.16 -18.04 -37.64
CA ILE A 659 34.08 -17.45 -36.85
C ILE A 659 34.33 -17.73 -35.37
N GLU A 660 34.17 -16.71 -34.55
CA GLU A 660 34.31 -16.81 -33.10
C GLU A 660 33.13 -16.12 -32.41
N THR A 661 32.66 -16.72 -31.33
CA THR A 661 31.67 -16.11 -30.46
C THR A 661 32.02 -16.38 -29.00
N GLY A 662 31.65 -15.45 -28.14
CA GLY A 662 31.70 -15.70 -26.71
C GLY A 662 31.14 -14.59 -25.87
N LYS A 663 31.16 -14.85 -24.57
CA LYS A 663 30.56 -14.01 -23.56
C LYS A 663 31.58 -13.66 -22.49
N LEU A 664 31.69 -12.37 -22.20
CA LEU A 664 32.37 -11.83 -21.04
C LEU A 664 31.31 -11.46 -20.00
N ARG A 665 31.54 -11.84 -18.75
CA ARG A 665 30.80 -11.36 -17.58
C ARG A 665 31.77 -10.61 -16.68
N GLY A 666 31.39 -9.43 -16.22
CA GLY A 666 32.22 -8.63 -15.35
C GLY A 666 31.41 -7.84 -14.34
N ASP A 667 32.10 -7.42 -13.29
CA ASP A 667 31.59 -6.49 -12.30
C ASP A 667 32.53 -5.28 -12.24
N LEU A 668 31.98 -4.08 -12.02
CA LEU A 668 32.75 -2.89 -11.66
C LEU A 668 32.28 -2.42 -10.29
N GLN A 669 33.22 -2.27 -9.37
CA GLN A 669 32.98 -1.82 -8.00
C GLN A 669 34.11 -0.89 -7.54
N GLN A 670 33.70 0.25 -6.98
CA GLN A 670 34.61 1.16 -6.30
C GLN A 670 33.86 1.76 -5.10
N SER A 671 34.52 1.78 -3.93
CA SER A 671 33.91 2.32 -2.72
C SER A 671 33.43 3.76 -2.94
N GLY A 672 32.16 4.02 -2.62
CA GLY A 672 31.52 5.32 -2.82
C GLY A 672 30.98 5.58 -4.23
N TYR A 673 30.88 4.57 -5.10
CA TYR A 673 30.31 4.68 -6.45
C TYR A 673 29.26 3.58 -6.68
N LEU A 674 28.32 3.82 -7.58
CA LEU A 674 27.36 2.80 -8.03
C LEU A 674 28.11 1.65 -8.73
N GLY A 675 28.09 0.48 -8.10
CA GLY A 675 28.60 -0.73 -8.72
C GLY A 675 27.74 -1.16 -9.91
N SER A 676 28.31 -1.95 -10.82
CA SER A 676 27.58 -2.48 -11.98
C SER A 676 27.97 -3.91 -12.30
N HIS A 677 26.99 -4.69 -12.75
CA HIS A 677 27.20 -5.98 -13.38
C HIS A 677 27.00 -5.83 -14.88
N TYR A 678 27.86 -6.43 -15.71
CA TYR A 678 27.72 -6.34 -17.16
C TYR A 678 28.10 -7.63 -17.88
N ASP A 679 27.42 -7.82 -19.00
CA ASP A 679 27.62 -8.91 -19.94
C ASP A 679 27.98 -8.34 -21.32
N ILE A 680 29.07 -8.82 -21.91
CA ILE A 680 29.42 -8.52 -23.31
C ILE A 680 29.34 -9.80 -24.13
N THR A 681 28.42 -9.82 -25.09
CA THR A 681 28.34 -10.89 -26.09
C THR A 681 28.97 -10.40 -27.38
N LEU A 682 30.04 -11.06 -27.81
CA LEU A 682 30.81 -10.69 -29.00
C LEU A 682 30.74 -11.83 -30.02
N THR A 683 30.46 -11.48 -31.26
CA THR A 683 30.59 -12.38 -32.42
C THR A 683 31.49 -11.73 -33.45
N ALA A 684 32.45 -12.48 -33.97
CA ALA A 684 33.40 -12.02 -34.96
C ALA A 684 33.50 -13.02 -36.11
N ILE A 685 33.62 -12.48 -37.33
CA ILE A 685 33.84 -13.26 -38.55
C ILE A 685 35.02 -12.62 -39.26
N GLY A 686 36.03 -13.41 -39.62
CA GLY A 686 37.22 -12.89 -40.25
C GLY A 686 37.84 -13.83 -41.27
N ALA A 687 38.72 -13.25 -42.07
CA ALA A 687 39.54 -13.95 -43.03
C ALA A 687 40.97 -13.41 -43.00
N ASP A 688 41.93 -14.28 -43.29
CA ASP A 688 43.36 -13.96 -43.31
C ASP A 688 44.08 -14.75 -44.40
N THR A 689 45.23 -14.23 -44.84
CA THR A 689 46.04 -14.83 -45.91
C THR A 689 47.52 -14.64 -45.66
N ASP A 690 48.31 -15.60 -46.13
CA ASP A 690 49.77 -15.47 -46.23
C ASP A 690 50.12 -14.66 -47.49
N PHE A 691 51.16 -13.83 -47.40
CA PHE A 691 51.63 -13.01 -48.52
C PHE A 691 52.88 -13.64 -49.16
N ASP A 692 53.20 -13.23 -50.39
CA ASP A 692 54.47 -13.57 -51.08
C ASP A 692 55.73 -13.12 -50.32
N THR A 693 55.57 -12.40 -49.20
CA THR A 693 56.63 -12.11 -48.23
C THR A 693 56.67 -13.23 -47.18
N PRO A 694 57.73 -14.06 -47.14
CA PRO A 694 57.81 -15.16 -46.19
C PRO A 694 57.61 -14.70 -44.74
N GLY A 695 56.75 -15.41 -44.01
CA GLY A 695 56.46 -15.13 -42.61
C GLY A 695 55.46 -13.99 -42.37
N LEU A 696 54.87 -13.37 -43.40
CA LEU A 696 53.83 -12.36 -43.28
C LEU A 696 52.42 -12.95 -43.49
N ARG A 697 51.58 -12.88 -42.45
CA ARG A 697 50.14 -13.14 -42.50
C ARG A 697 49.38 -11.88 -42.13
N ALA A 698 48.34 -11.53 -42.88
CA ALA A 698 47.43 -10.45 -42.50
C ALA A 698 45.97 -10.80 -42.78
N GLY A 699 45.06 -10.14 -42.06
CA GLY A 699 43.63 -10.39 -42.19
C GLY A 699 42.76 -9.22 -41.76
N VAL A 700 41.46 -9.42 -41.98
CA VAL A 700 40.38 -8.50 -41.61
C VAL A 700 39.25 -9.28 -40.93
N ALA A 701 38.57 -8.64 -39.99
CA ALA A 701 37.42 -9.19 -39.31
C ALA A 701 36.33 -8.13 -39.10
N TYR A 702 35.08 -8.57 -39.15
CA TYR A 702 33.92 -7.81 -38.71
C TYR A 702 33.50 -8.30 -37.32
N THR A 703 33.17 -7.37 -36.42
CA THR A 703 32.73 -7.66 -35.06
C THR A 703 31.34 -7.09 -34.80
N ASN A 704 30.52 -7.83 -34.05
CA ASN A 704 29.25 -7.37 -33.54
C ASN A 704 29.18 -7.68 -32.05
N SER A 705 29.04 -6.65 -31.23
CA SER A 705 29.00 -6.75 -29.77
C SER A 705 27.68 -6.24 -29.21
N GLN A 706 27.10 -6.97 -28.27
CA GLN A 706 26.00 -6.51 -27.44
C GLN A 706 26.46 -6.44 -25.99
N ILE A 707 26.33 -5.27 -25.39
CA ILE A 707 26.64 -5.02 -23.98
C ILE A 707 25.32 -4.81 -23.25
N LYS A 708 25.14 -5.51 -22.14
CA LYS A 708 24.06 -5.25 -21.19
C LYS A 708 24.69 -4.97 -19.84
N ALA A 709 24.30 -3.89 -19.19
CA ALA A 709 24.77 -3.57 -17.85
C ALA A 709 23.61 -3.19 -16.94
N ASP A 710 23.66 -3.68 -15.71
CA ASP A 710 22.75 -3.36 -14.63
C ASP A 710 23.55 -2.63 -13.54
N TYR A 711 23.12 -1.42 -13.19
CA TYR A 711 23.75 -0.59 -12.18
C TYR A 711 22.99 -0.74 -10.86
N GLN A 712 23.72 -0.76 -9.74
CA GLN A 712 23.12 -0.89 -8.42
C GLN A 712 22.17 0.29 -8.09
N GLY A 713 21.22 0.03 -7.20
CA GLY A 713 20.26 1.04 -6.73
C GLY A 713 19.41 1.61 -7.86
N SER A 714 19.31 2.93 -7.89
CA SER A 714 18.56 3.71 -8.89
C SER A 714 19.32 3.97 -10.19
N GLY A 715 20.54 3.43 -10.35
CA GLY A 715 21.36 3.59 -11.55
C GLY A 715 20.74 2.96 -12.81
N GLY A 716 19.83 1.99 -12.64
CA GLY A 716 19.04 1.41 -13.71
C GLY A 716 19.82 0.44 -14.61
N ASN A 717 19.55 0.43 -15.90
CA ASN A 717 20.21 -0.46 -16.86
C ASN A 717 20.54 0.21 -18.19
N SER A 718 21.59 -0.30 -18.85
CA SER A 718 22.02 0.16 -20.18
C SER A 718 22.15 -1.00 -21.16
N GLU A 719 21.71 -0.77 -22.39
CA GLU A 719 21.95 -1.66 -23.52
C GLU A 719 22.73 -0.97 -24.63
N ASN A 720 23.86 -1.56 -25.00
CA ASN A 720 24.81 -1.03 -25.97
C ASN A 720 24.95 -2.01 -27.14
N LYS A 721 24.90 -1.51 -28.38
CA LYS A 721 25.13 -2.31 -29.59
C LYS A 721 26.26 -1.71 -30.40
N LEU A 722 27.35 -2.46 -30.54
CA LEU A 722 28.57 -2.03 -31.21
C LEU A 722 28.84 -2.89 -32.45
N GLN A 723 29.19 -2.24 -33.56
CA GLN A 723 29.64 -2.87 -34.79
C GLN A 723 31.06 -2.42 -35.08
N GLY A 724 31.95 -3.33 -35.43
CA GLY A 724 33.35 -3.00 -35.62
C GLY A 724 34.02 -3.72 -36.77
N VAL A 725 35.19 -3.20 -37.13
CA VAL A 725 36.10 -3.76 -38.12
C VAL A 725 37.49 -3.78 -37.50
N MET A 726 38.21 -4.89 -37.69
CA MET A 726 39.58 -5.04 -37.25
C MET A 726 40.47 -5.50 -38.41
N THR A 727 41.66 -4.94 -38.50
CA THR A 727 42.75 -5.46 -39.32
C THR A 727 43.89 -5.92 -38.43
N TYR A 728 44.58 -6.98 -38.83
CA TYR A 728 45.62 -7.59 -38.02
C TYR A 728 46.69 -8.22 -38.91
N ALA A 729 47.92 -8.25 -38.40
CA ALA A 729 49.04 -8.86 -39.10
C ALA A 729 50.08 -9.43 -38.14
N ARG A 730 50.75 -10.50 -38.56
CA ARG A 730 51.94 -11.07 -37.92
C ARG A 730 53.04 -11.21 -38.96
N TYR A 731 54.24 -10.79 -38.57
CA TYR A 731 55.46 -10.93 -39.34
C TYR A 731 56.51 -11.68 -38.52
N ASN A 732 56.89 -12.87 -38.98
CA ASN A 732 57.97 -13.67 -38.38
C ASN A 732 59.31 -13.18 -38.95
N LEU A 733 60.08 -12.46 -38.13
CA LEU A 733 61.41 -11.91 -38.47
C LEU A 733 62.45 -13.03 -38.64
N THR A 734 62.35 -14.04 -37.79
CA THR A 734 63.05 -15.33 -37.87
C THR A 734 62.03 -16.43 -37.56
N PRO A 735 62.38 -17.73 -37.68
CA PRO A 735 61.50 -18.80 -37.23
C PRO A 735 61.06 -18.66 -35.75
N GLU A 736 61.89 -18.01 -34.93
CA GLU A 736 61.65 -17.81 -33.50
C GLU A 736 61.13 -16.41 -33.15
N TRP A 737 61.59 -15.35 -33.82
CA TRP A 737 61.19 -13.97 -33.51
C TRP A 737 60.00 -13.52 -34.35
N TYR A 738 59.01 -12.91 -33.71
CA TYR A 738 57.87 -12.32 -34.41
C TYR A 738 57.48 -10.94 -33.89
N VAL A 739 56.86 -10.17 -34.78
CA VAL A 739 56.15 -8.94 -34.47
C VAL A 739 54.73 -9.11 -34.98
N GLN A 740 53.74 -8.72 -34.18
CA GLN A 740 52.36 -8.69 -34.64
C GLN A 740 51.64 -7.47 -34.09
N GLY A 741 50.53 -7.14 -34.73
CA GLY A 741 49.68 -6.06 -34.27
C GLY A 741 48.29 -6.11 -34.87
N ASN A 742 47.43 -5.28 -34.32
CA ASN A 742 46.09 -5.05 -34.83
C ASN A 742 45.72 -3.56 -34.76
N LEU A 743 44.74 -3.20 -35.58
CA LEU A 743 44.03 -1.93 -35.52
C LEU A 743 42.53 -2.25 -35.61
N SER A 744 41.76 -1.82 -34.61
CA SER A 744 40.32 -2.02 -34.54
C SER A 744 39.57 -0.71 -34.40
N TYR A 745 38.37 -0.71 -34.98
CA TYR A 745 37.38 0.34 -34.87
C TYR A 745 36.04 -0.28 -34.50
N GLN A 746 35.29 0.37 -33.63
CA GLN A 746 33.90 0.03 -33.32
C GLN A 746 33.04 1.28 -33.18
N HIS A 747 31.81 1.21 -33.67
CA HIS A 747 30.81 2.27 -33.55
C HIS A 747 29.51 1.70 -33.00
N GLY A 748 28.80 2.49 -32.20
CA GLY A 748 27.49 2.07 -31.72
C GLY A 748 26.71 3.13 -30.97
N ARG A 749 25.66 2.66 -30.30
CA ARG A 749 24.75 3.49 -29.52
C ARG A 749 24.37 2.80 -28.23
N ASP A 750 24.44 3.56 -27.15
CA ASP A 750 23.96 3.21 -25.83
C ASP A 750 22.53 3.71 -25.62
N LYS A 751 21.77 2.94 -24.84
CA LYS A 751 20.48 3.35 -24.30
C LYS A 751 20.49 3.07 -22.81
N LEU A 752 20.50 4.13 -22.01
CA LEU A 752 20.40 4.07 -20.56
C LEU A 752 18.97 4.36 -20.12
N LYS A 753 18.47 3.57 -19.19
CA LYS A 753 17.21 3.80 -18.46
C LYS A 753 17.52 3.80 -16.97
N ARG A 754 17.06 4.81 -16.25
CA ARG A 754 17.24 4.98 -14.81
C ARG A 754 15.99 5.54 -14.15
N SER A 755 15.98 5.60 -12.83
CA SER A 755 14.88 6.20 -12.07
C SER A 755 15.38 7.35 -11.21
N ILE A 756 14.57 8.40 -11.10
CA ILE A 756 14.73 9.47 -10.11
C ILE A 756 13.74 9.18 -8.98
N LEU A 757 14.24 9.22 -7.76
CA LEU A 757 13.49 8.91 -6.53
C LEU A 757 13.43 10.17 -5.67
N LEU A 758 12.27 10.81 -5.65
CA LEU A 758 11.95 11.92 -4.73
C LEU A 758 10.73 11.51 -3.89
N ASP A 759 9.58 12.13 -4.13
CA ASP A 759 8.28 11.72 -3.55
C ASP A 759 7.62 10.63 -4.42
N ASP A 760 7.73 10.78 -5.75
CA ASP A 760 7.35 9.79 -6.75
C ASP A 760 8.56 9.17 -7.45
N VAL A 761 8.33 8.03 -8.11
CA VAL A 761 9.31 7.36 -8.97
C VAL A 761 9.16 7.84 -10.41
N GLU A 762 10.17 8.52 -10.95
CA GLU A 762 10.16 8.98 -12.33
C GLU A 762 11.12 8.17 -13.20
N ALA A 763 10.59 7.58 -14.28
CA ALA A 763 11.41 6.88 -15.25
C ALA A 763 12.09 7.86 -16.20
N VAL A 764 13.41 7.73 -16.32
CA VAL A 764 14.24 8.58 -17.16
C VAL A 764 15.01 7.73 -18.16
N SER A 765 15.08 8.20 -19.42
CA SER A 765 15.83 7.50 -20.47
C SER A 765 16.63 8.44 -21.35
N SER A 766 17.76 7.94 -21.85
CA SER A 766 18.68 8.68 -22.70
C SER A 766 19.36 7.76 -23.71
N SER A 767 20.03 8.36 -24.68
CA SER A 767 20.82 7.63 -25.67
C SER A 767 22.05 8.44 -26.08
N THR A 768 23.19 7.76 -26.21
CA THR A 768 24.46 8.35 -26.66
C THR A 768 25.12 7.47 -27.72
N SER A 769 25.86 8.07 -28.65
CA SER A 769 26.70 7.34 -29.62
C SER A 769 28.11 7.14 -29.06
N SER A 770 28.80 6.09 -29.51
CA SER A 770 30.19 5.85 -29.13
C SER A 770 31.02 5.37 -30.31
N ASP A 771 32.24 5.89 -30.41
CA ASP A 771 33.26 5.51 -31.38
C ASP A 771 34.54 5.09 -30.65
N GLY A 772 34.99 3.86 -30.88
CA GLY A 772 36.17 3.29 -30.23
C GLY A 772 37.22 2.91 -31.25
N TRP A 773 38.46 3.32 -31.02
CA TRP A 773 39.63 2.92 -31.78
C TRP A 773 40.65 2.26 -30.87
N GLN A 774 41.30 1.21 -31.35
CA GLN A 774 42.35 0.56 -30.58
C GLN A 774 43.44 0.01 -31.49
N GLY A 775 44.68 0.22 -31.09
CA GLY A 775 45.86 -0.30 -31.77
C GLY A 775 46.74 -1.04 -30.79
N LEU A 776 47.28 -2.18 -31.20
CA LEU A 776 48.22 -2.97 -30.41
C LEU A 776 49.38 -3.39 -31.28
N VAL A 777 50.59 -3.30 -30.72
CA VAL A 777 51.79 -3.91 -31.28
C VAL A 777 52.45 -4.75 -30.19
N LYS A 778 52.74 -6.02 -30.49
CA LYS A 778 53.49 -6.94 -29.62
C LYS A 778 54.64 -7.58 -30.37
N THR A 779 55.71 -7.88 -29.66
CA THR A 779 56.80 -8.74 -30.14
C THR A 779 57.01 -9.88 -29.17
N GLY A 780 57.37 -11.04 -29.70
CA GLY A 780 57.61 -12.22 -28.89
C GLY A 780 58.65 -13.15 -29.52
N TYR A 781 59.04 -14.14 -28.74
CA TYR A 781 60.06 -15.12 -29.10
C TYR A 781 59.54 -16.54 -28.84
N GLU A 782 59.66 -17.43 -29.82
CA GLU A 782 59.28 -18.84 -29.71
C GLU A 782 60.45 -19.67 -29.19
N LEU A 783 60.31 -20.23 -27.99
CA LEU A 783 61.25 -21.19 -27.41
C LEU A 783 60.65 -22.59 -27.49
N ALA A 784 61.01 -23.37 -28.51
CA ALA A 784 60.70 -24.79 -28.55
C ALA A 784 61.54 -25.52 -27.49
N LEU A 785 60.89 -26.08 -26.45
CA LEU A 785 61.58 -26.89 -25.43
C LEU A 785 61.82 -28.31 -25.92
N ASN A 786 60.88 -28.84 -26.71
CA ASN A 786 60.93 -30.10 -27.44
C ASN A 786 59.79 -30.13 -28.48
N ASP A 787 59.58 -31.27 -29.13
CA ASP A 787 58.56 -31.44 -30.18
C ASP A 787 57.11 -31.27 -29.68
N VAL A 788 56.88 -31.31 -28.36
CA VAL A 788 55.56 -31.19 -27.73
C VAL A 788 55.36 -29.82 -27.10
N PHE A 789 56.38 -29.29 -26.41
CA PHE A 789 56.26 -28.12 -25.55
C PHE A 789 56.98 -26.89 -26.12
N SER A 790 56.30 -25.75 -26.14
CA SER A 790 56.91 -24.44 -26.43
C SER A 790 56.53 -23.37 -25.42
N VAL A 791 57.42 -22.37 -25.27
CA VAL A 791 57.25 -21.20 -24.41
C VAL A 791 57.38 -19.95 -25.25
N GLN A 792 56.44 -19.02 -25.10
CA GLN A 792 56.35 -17.80 -25.88
C GLN A 792 56.29 -16.59 -24.94
N PRO A 793 57.42 -16.06 -24.47
CA PRO A 793 57.44 -14.74 -23.84
C PRO A 793 57.13 -13.65 -24.86
N TYR A 794 56.38 -12.62 -24.44
CA TYR A 794 56.06 -11.47 -25.27
C TYR A 794 55.95 -10.17 -24.46
N THR A 795 56.08 -9.06 -25.16
CA THR A 795 55.84 -7.72 -24.64
C THR A 795 55.19 -6.86 -25.71
N GLY A 796 54.37 -5.89 -25.32
CA GLY A 796 53.68 -5.03 -26.27
C GLY A 796 53.20 -3.72 -25.68
N LEU A 797 52.65 -2.89 -26.57
CA LEU A 797 52.06 -1.60 -26.26
C LEU A 797 50.71 -1.48 -26.97
N LYS A 798 49.69 -1.11 -26.20
CA LYS A 798 48.31 -0.90 -26.64
C LYS A 798 47.92 0.57 -26.44
N TYR A 799 47.31 1.15 -27.45
CA TYR A 799 46.68 2.46 -27.39
C TYR A 799 45.19 2.32 -27.68
N SER A 800 44.34 2.88 -26.82
CA SER A 800 42.89 2.87 -26.97
C SER A 800 42.38 4.31 -26.93
N TYR A 801 41.44 4.63 -27.81
CA TYR A 801 40.75 5.91 -27.90
C TYR A 801 39.24 5.66 -27.95
N LEU A 802 38.49 6.40 -27.15
CA LEU A 802 37.05 6.32 -27.06
C LEU A 802 36.47 7.73 -27.17
N SER A 803 35.55 7.95 -28.08
CA SER A 803 34.77 9.18 -28.22
C SER A 803 33.32 8.85 -27.91
N THR A 804 32.67 9.63 -27.05
CA THR A 804 31.24 9.49 -26.74
C THR A 804 30.48 10.74 -27.14
N GLY A 805 29.28 10.56 -27.67
CA GLY A 805 28.37 11.65 -27.97
C GLY A 805 27.74 12.25 -26.71
N GLY A 806 27.08 13.40 -26.87
CA GLY A 806 26.24 13.97 -25.82
C GLY A 806 24.98 13.14 -25.59
N PHE A 807 24.33 13.35 -24.44
CA PHE A 807 23.06 12.71 -24.10
C PHE A 807 22.08 13.72 -23.51
N THR A 808 20.80 13.36 -23.51
CA THR A 808 19.76 14.09 -22.81
C THR A 808 18.79 13.09 -22.22
N ASP A 809 18.69 13.10 -20.90
CA ASP A 809 17.66 12.41 -20.16
C ASP A 809 16.29 13.03 -20.44
N THR A 810 15.33 12.16 -20.76
CA THR A 810 13.93 12.50 -20.99
C THR A 810 13.06 11.83 -19.93
N GLY A 811 12.02 12.52 -19.46
CA GLY A 811 11.07 12.00 -18.47
C GLY A 811 11.01 12.77 -17.14
N SER A 812 11.98 13.64 -16.86
CA SER A 812 11.98 14.48 -15.64
C SER A 812 12.81 15.75 -15.86
N GLU A 813 12.42 16.85 -15.21
CA GLU A 813 13.15 18.11 -15.14
C GLU A 813 14.47 17.99 -14.35
N PHE A 814 14.57 17.02 -13.43
CA PHE A 814 15.83 16.65 -12.77
C PHE A 814 16.61 15.59 -13.59
N GLY A 815 16.28 15.43 -14.87
CA GLY A 815 17.13 14.73 -15.83
C GLY A 815 18.45 15.47 -16.07
N LEU A 816 19.41 14.78 -16.69
CA LEU A 816 20.73 15.30 -17.03
C LEU A 816 20.92 15.44 -18.55
N THR A 817 21.59 16.51 -18.98
CA THR A 817 22.07 16.71 -20.35
C THR A 817 23.59 16.78 -20.32
N GLY A 818 24.25 15.76 -20.84
CA GLY A 818 25.72 15.68 -20.90
C GLY A 818 26.29 16.03 -22.26
N GLU A 819 27.53 16.54 -22.24
CA GLU A 819 28.32 16.77 -23.44
C GLU A 819 29.09 15.50 -23.83
N GLY A 820 29.46 15.40 -25.11
CA GLY A 820 30.36 14.34 -25.56
C GLY A 820 31.81 14.62 -25.14
N ASP A 821 32.63 13.59 -25.03
CA ASP A 821 34.04 13.72 -24.62
C ASP A 821 34.90 12.63 -25.25
N ASP A 822 36.21 12.84 -25.19
CA ASP A 822 37.24 12.01 -25.79
C ASP A 822 38.22 11.48 -24.72
N TYR A 823 38.41 10.18 -24.69
CA TYR A 823 39.22 9.47 -23.72
C TYR A 823 40.32 8.69 -24.43
N SER A 824 41.53 8.69 -23.87
CA SER A 824 42.63 7.89 -24.40
C SER A 824 43.41 7.18 -23.30
N ARG A 825 43.84 5.95 -23.58
CA ARG A 825 44.54 5.08 -22.63
C ARG A 825 45.69 4.34 -23.32
N THR A 826 46.88 4.41 -22.73
CA THR A 826 48.08 3.71 -23.19
C THR A 826 48.47 2.66 -22.16
N VAL A 827 48.57 1.41 -22.58
CA VAL A 827 48.83 0.25 -21.73
C VAL A 827 50.02 -0.54 -22.26
N GLY A 828 51.03 -0.75 -21.43
CA GLY A 828 52.09 -1.73 -21.67
C GLY A 828 51.65 -3.11 -21.20
N LEU A 829 52.05 -4.15 -21.93
CA LEU A 829 51.77 -5.52 -21.56
C LEU A 829 53.03 -6.39 -21.65
N THR A 830 53.12 -7.37 -20.77
CA THR A 830 54.13 -8.43 -20.81
C THR A 830 53.49 -9.74 -20.38
N GLY A 831 53.84 -10.83 -21.06
CA GLY A 831 53.24 -12.11 -20.74
C GLY A 831 54.05 -13.28 -21.26
N VAL A 832 53.55 -14.46 -20.91
CA VAL A 832 54.09 -15.74 -21.33
C VAL A 832 52.93 -16.65 -21.75
N ASN A 833 53.11 -17.35 -22.86
CA ASN A 833 52.22 -18.41 -23.30
C ASN A 833 52.97 -19.75 -23.32
N LEU A 834 52.41 -20.76 -22.68
CA LEU A 834 52.92 -22.13 -22.66
C LEU A 834 52.03 -22.98 -23.53
N ARG A 835 52.62 -23.77 -24.43
CA ARG A 835 51.88 -24.62 -25.37
C ARG A 835 52.32 -26.06 -25.30
N ALA A 836 51.36 -26.96 -25.38
CA ALA A 836 51.54 -28.37 -25.64
C ALA A 836 50.83 -28.74 -26.95
N LEU A 837 51.54 -29.34 -27.90
CA LEU A 837 50.98 -29.86 -29.15
C LEU A 837 51.02 -31.39 -29.13
N LEU A 838 49.86 -32.03 -29.22
CA LEU A 838 49.70 -33.48 -29.14
C LEU A 838 49.14 -33.99 -30.45
N GLN A 839 49.92 -34.82 -31.14
CA GLN A 839 49.46 -35.53 -32.34
C GLN A 839 48.81 -36.86 -31.96
N TRP A 840 47.68 -37.19 -32.59
CA TRP A 840 46.92 -38.42 -32.37
C TRP A 840 46.88 -39.26 -33.66
N GLU A 841 46.43 -40.51 -33.56
CA GLU A 841 46.27 -41.38 -34.73
C GLU A 841 45.29 -40.80 -35.76
N LYS A 842 45.52 -41.14 -37.05
CA LYS A 842 44.64 -40.76 -38.18
C LYS A 842 44.54 -39.25 -38.44
N GLY A 843 45.62 -38.49 -38.17
CA GLY A 843 45.74 -37.08 -38.56
C GLY A 843 44.98 -36.11 -37.65
N TRP A 844 44.52 -36.56 -36.49
CA TRP A 844 44.00 -35.66 -35.45
C TRP A 844 45.13 -35.04 -34.65
N TRP A 845 44.95 -33.82 -34.20
CA TRP A 845 45.85 -33.15 -33.29
C TRP A 845 45.06 -32.32 -32.28
N SER A 846 45.65 -32.10 -31.12
CA SER A 846 45.15 -31.15 -30.13
C SER A 846 46.27 -30.23 -29.66
N SER A 847 45.92 -29.00 -29.32
CA SER A 847 46.82 -28.10 -28.63
C SER A 847 46.18 -27.58 -27.36
N VAL A 848 46.94 -27.61 -26.28
CA VAL A 848 46.58 -26.95 -25.02
C VAL A 848 47.53 -25.79 -24.83
N SER A 849 46.99 -24.60 -24.59
CA SER A 849 47.78 -23.42 -24.24
C SER A 849 47.31 -22.80 -22.94
N VAL A 850 48.28 -22.32 -22.16
CA VAL A 850 48.06 -21.60 -20.90
C VAL A 850 48.85 -20.30 -20.98
N ASN A 851 48.17 -19.17 -20.81
CA ASN A 851 48.82 -17.86 -20.84
C ASN A 851 48.62 -17.08 -19.55
N GLY A 852 49.61 -16.27 -19.22
CA GLY A 852 49.54 -15.23 -18.21
C GLY A 852 50.08 -13.92 -18.79
N GLU A 853 49.35 -12.82 -18.58
CA GLU A 853 49.71 -11.48 -19.01
C GLU A 853 49.55 -10.51 -17.85
N TYR A 854 50.52 -9.61 -17.70
CA TYR A 854 50.43 -8.45 -16.82
C TYR A 854 50.35 -7.19 -17.67
N GLN A 855 49.42 -6.31 -17.31
CA GLN A 855 49.18 -5.04 -17.98
C GLN A 855 49.40 -3.88 -17.01
N HIS A 856 50.11 -2.85 -17.48
CA HIS A 856 50.33 -1.60 -16.75
C HIS A 856 49.91 -0.39 -17.61
N ALA A 857 49.00 0.42 -17.11
CA ALA A 857 48.52 1.62 -17.78
C ALA A 857 49.42 2.82 -17.49
N PHE A 858 50.06 3.36 -18.53
CA PHE A 858 50.89 4.57 -18.45
C PHE A 858 50.05 5.85 -18.46
N SER A 859 48.84 5.78 -19.04
CA SER A 859 47.82 6.82 -18.93
C SER A 859 46.50 6.20 -18.52
N ASN A 860 45.76 6.87 -17.63
CA ASN A 860 44.39 6.54 -17.27
C ASN A 860 43.57 7.85 -17.32
N PRO A 861 42.60 7.98 -18.24
CA PRO A 861 41.77 9.17 -18.33
C PRO A 861 40.84 9.26 -17.12
N SER A 862 40.41 10.47 -16.76
CA SER A 862 39.20 10.59 -15.94
C SER A 862 38.02 10.17 -16.80
N LEU A 863 37.08 9.42 -16.21
CA LEU A 863 35.84 9.02 -16.87
C LEU A 863 34.66 9.87 -16.37
N ASP A 864 34.96 10.97 -15.68
CA ASP A 864 33.96 11.92 -15.22
C ASP A 864 33.27 12.58 -16.41
N VAL A 865 31.97 12.78 -16.30
CA VAL A 865 31.15 13.34 -17.37
C VAL A 865 30.68 14.73 -16.97
N ALA A 866 30.91 15.70 -17.86
CA ALA A 866 30.35 17.04 -17.71
C ALA A 866 28.89 17.07 -18.19
N ALA A 867 28.01 17.58 -17.35
CA ALA A 867 26.58 17.68 -17.66
C ALA A 867 25.96 18.97 -17.11
N ARG A 868 24.64 19.07 -17.24
CA ARG A 868 23.77 20.07 -16.62
C ARG A 868 22.39 19.47 -16.39
N TRP A 869 21.60 20.05 -15.51
CA TRP A 869 20.21 19.67 -15.32
C TRP A 869 19.36 20.06 -16.54
N SER A 870 18.69 19.07 -17.15
CA SER A 870 17.85 19.25 -18.34
C SER A 870 16.74 20.28 -18.11
N GLY A 871 16.12 20.27 -16.93
CA GLY A 871 15.03 21.17 -16.55
C GLY A 871 15.43 22.62 -16.32
N LEU A 872 16.72 22.94 -16.22
CA LEU A 872 17.20 24.31 -15.94
C LEU A 872 17.57 25.09 -17.22
N GLY A 873 17.51 24.44 -18.39
CA GLY A 873 17.77 25.09 -19.67
C GLY A 873 19.18 25.69 -19.77
N ARG A 874 19.25 27.01 -20.03
CA ARG A 874 20.52 27.76 -20.14
C ARG A 874 21.02 28.32 -18.80
N GLU A 875 20.18 28.31 -17.77
CA GLU A 875 20.56 28.75 -16.41
C GLU A 875 21.22 27.62 -15.60
N GLY A 876 21.15 26.39 -16.09
CA GLY A 876 21.85 25.25 -15.48
C GLY A 876 23.36 25.40 -15.58
N GLU A 877 24.03 25.37 -14.43
CA GLU A 877 25.49 25.34 -14.36
C GLU A 877 26.03 23.99 -14.83
N ARG A 878 27.29 24.00 -15.30
CA ARG A 878 28.03 22.77 -15.59
C ARG A 878 28.26 22.02 -14.28
N LEU A 879 27.90 20.75 -14.26
CA LEU A 879 28.11 19.83 -13.15
C LEU A 879 28.99 18.66 -13.59
N ASP A 880 29.75 18.11 -12.64
CA ASP A 880 30.61 16.96 -12.87
C ASP A 880 29.97 15.69 -12.29
N ILE A 881 29.87 14.66 -13.11
CA ILE A 881 29.37 13.33 -12.73
C ILE A 881 30.58 12.41 -12.57
N PRO A 882 30.91 11.98 -11.33
CA PRO A 882 32.12 11.21 -11.12
C PRO A 882 31.94 9.76 -11.63
N GLY A 883 32.92 9.29 -12.41
CA GLY A 883 32.94 7.93 -12.96
C GLY A 883 33.82 6.96 -12.17
N ILE A 884 33.54 5.66 -12.26
CA ILE A 884 34.47 4.62 -11.78
C ILE A 884 35.77 4.73 -12.58
N ARG A 885 36.92 4.68 -11.91
CA ARG A 885 38.23 4.77 -12.56
C ARG A 885 38.65 3.42 -13.15
N LEU A 886 39.36 3.42 -14.27
CA LEU A 886 40.02 2.21 -14.77
C LEU A 886 41.22 1.84 -13.89
N ASP A 887 41.49 0.54 -13.75
CA ASP A 887 42.65 0.04 -13.02
C ASP A 887 43.98 0.39 -13.70
N LYS A 888 44.99 0.69 -12.89
CA LYS A 888 46.36 0.94 -13.40
C LYS A 888 47.06 -0.36 -13.75
N ASP A 889 46.86 -1.37 -12.92
CA ASP A 889 47.49 -2.67 -13.02
C ASP A 889 46.40 -3.73 -13.14
N SER A 890 46.58 -4.66 -14.07
CA SER A 890 45.65 -5.79 -14.21
C SER A 890 46.34 -7.01 -14.80
N GLN A 891 45.71 -8.17 -14.70
CA GLN A 891 46.29 -9.44 -15.15
C GLN A 891 45.28 -10.24 -15.94
N TRP A 892 45.73 -10.90 -17.01
CA TRP A 892 44.94 -11.90 -17.73
C TRP A 892 45.55 -13.28 -17.52
N ALA A 893 44.72 -14.26 -17.19
CA ALA A 893 45.08 -15.67 -17.23
C ALA A 893 44.11 -16.41 -18.13
N GLY A 894 44.61 -17.28 -19.00
CA GLY A 894 43.79 -17.97 -19.98
C GLY A 894 44.21 -19.40 -20.21
N VAL A 895 43.23 -20.25 -20.52
CA VAL A 895 43.43 -21.62 -20.99
C VAL A 895 42.68 -21.79 -22.30
N ARG A 896 43.34 -22.33 -23.31
CA ARG A 896 42.76 -22.62 -24.62
C ARG A 896 43.03 -24.07 -25.03
N LEU A 897 42.01 -24.69 -25.59
CA LEU A 897 42.05 -26.02 -26.17
C LEU A 897 41.65 -25.93 -27.65
N ASP A 898 42.53 -26.39 -28.52
CA ASP A 898 42.29 -26.57 -29.95
C ASP A 898 42.23 -28.06 -30.27
N ILE A 899 41.27 -28.45 -31.11
CA ILE A 899 41.14 -29.81 -31.65
C ILE A 899 40.94 -29.69 -33.16
N GLY A 900 41.82 -30.34 -33.93
CA GLY A 900 41.77 -30.32 -35.38
C GLY A 900 41.97 -31.70 -36.00
N LYS A 901 41.53 -31.86 -37.25
CA LYS A 901 41.72 -33.06 -38.06
C LYS A 901 42.26 -32.66 -39.43
N ALA A 902 43.46 -33.12 -39.76
CA ALA A 902 44.26 -32.60 -40.88
C ALA A 902 44.50 -31.07 -40.75
N ALA A 903 45.17 -30.46 -41.73
CA ALA A 903 45.52 -29.03 -41.70
C ALA A 903 44.33 -28.09 -41.98
N ASP A 904 43.16 -28.63 -42.36
CA ASP A 904 42.13 -27.85 -43.06
C ASP A 904 41.02 -27.29 -42.13
N ALA A 905 40.78 -27.87 -40.95
CA ALA A 905 39.76 -27.36 -40.03
C ALA A 905 40.06 -27.67 -38.55
N ARG A 906 39.80 -26.69 -37.68
CA ARG A 906 39.88 -26.84 -36.21
C ARG A 906 38.74 -26.15 -35.49
N PHE A 907 38.41 -26.70 -34.32
CA PHE A 907 37.54 -26.08 -33.33
C PHE A 907 38.37 -25.72 -32.10
N PHE A 908 38.03 -24.61 -31.45
CA PHE A 908 38.66 -24.24 -30.19
C PHE A 908 37.65 -23.78 -29.14
N LEU A 909 38.03 -23.99 -27.88
CA LEU A 909 37.40 -23.42 -26.70
C LEU A 909 38.44 -22.69 -25.88
N ARG A 910 38.04 -21.56 -25.31
CA ARG A 910 38.91 -20.74 -24.48
C ARG A 910 38.16 -20.18 -23.29
N ALA A 911 38.79 -20.25 -22.13
CA ALA A 911 38.36 -19.59 -20.92
C ALA A 911 39.45 -18.63 -20.46
N ASP A 912 39.08 -17.38 -20.19
CA ASP A 912 39.99 -16.37 -19.63
C ASP A 912 39.41 -15.75 -18.37
N LYS A 913 40.30 -15.30 -17.50
CA LYS A 913 39.98 -14.48 -16.35
C LYS A 913 40.84 -13.23 -16.35
N HIS A 914 40.19 -12.08 -16.28
CA HIS A 914 40.82 -10.78 -16.03
C HIS A 914 40.73 -10.46 -14.55
N PHE A 915 41.86 -10.11 -13.95
CA PHE A 915 41.97 -9.72 -12.56
C PHE A 915 42.31 -8.24 -12.48
N ALA A 916 41.46 -7.48 -11.80
CA ALA A 916 41.66 -6.07 -11.54
C ALA A 916 41.04 -5.69 -10.19
N ASP A 917 41.56 -4.65 -9.53
CA ASP A 917 41.15 -4.28 -8.18
C ASP A 917 39.68 -3.84 -8.11
N ARG A 918 39.16 -3.23 -9.19
CA ARG A 918 37.79 -2.73 -9.25
C ARG A 918 36.82 -3.71 -9.88
N GLY A 919 37.27 -4.89 -10.30
CA GLY A 919 36.41 -5.80 -11.05
C GLY A 919 37.17 -6.96 -11.66
N ASN A 920 36.65 -8.17 -11.48
CA ASN A 920 37.14 -9.32 -12.23
C ASN A 920 36.21 -9.57 -13.42
N GLU A 921 36.79 -10.06 -14.51
CA GLU A 921 36.02 -10.48 -15.68
C GLU A 921 36.26 -11.95 -15.97
N GLU A 922 35.21 -12.65 -16.37
CA GLU A 922 35.25 -14.05 -16.76
C GLU A 922 34.76 -14.18 -18.20
N VAL A 923 35.55 -14.86 -19.01
CA VAL A 923 35.34 -14.92 -20.46
C VAL A 923 35.29 -16.37 -20.88
N LEU A 924 34.23 -16.73 -21.62
CA LEU A 924 34.13 -18.02 -22.30
C LEU A 924 33.88 -17.82 -23.78
N ARG A 925 34.73 -18.42 -24.61
CA ARG A 925 34.74 -18.26 -26.07
C ARG A 925 34.92 -19.58 -26.78
N GLY A 926 34.40 -19.65 -28.00
CA GLY A 926 34.63 -20.76 -28.89
C GLY A 926 34.49 -20.35 -30.35
N GLY A 927 35.17 -21.07 -31.22
CA GLY A 927 35.18 -20.75 -32.64
C GLY A 927 35.60 -21.91 -33.52
N VAL A 928 35.40 -21.70 -34.81
CA VAL A 928 35.80 -22.62 -35.88
C VAL A 928 36.69 -21.87 -36.85
N ASP A 929 37.75 -22.53 -37.29
CA ASP A 929 38.73 -22.03 -38.23
C ASP A 929 38.95 -23.06 -39.33
N VAL A 930 38.92 -22.60 -40.58
CA VAL A 930 39.09 -23.40 -41.79
C VAL A 930 40.23 -22.80 -42.61
N SER A 931 41.25 -23.59 -42.92
CA SER A 931 42.38 -23.21 -43.77
C SER A 931 42.33 -23.99 -45.08
N PHE A 932 42.63 -23.37 -46.23
CA PHE A 932 42.54 -24.03 -47.53
C PHE A 932 43.69 -23.70 -48.48
#